data_AF-A0A812WPH8-F1
#
_entry.id   AF-A0A812WPH8-F1
#
_cell.length_a   1.000
_cell.length_b   1.000
_cell.length_c   1.000
_cell.angle_alpha   90.00
_cell.angle_beta   90.00
_cell.angle_gamma   90.00
#
_symmetry.space_group_name_H-M   'P 1'
#
loop_
_entity.id
_entity.type
_entity.pdbx_description
1 polymer ?
#
loop_
_entity_poly.entity_id
_entity_poly.type
_entity_poly.pdbx_seq_one_letter_code
_entity_poly.pdbx_strand_id
1 'polypeptide(L)'
;MRFLLACLLGAVAVVADDLRQEVEALKAQVLAQRELYEEQKQMLAELKAERRLQTGWVTQAELTAQVTALQNADYSLGGALDSAWLCLCGALVMFMHAGFAMLETGSCRVKNASNVLMKNLVNVCVGTLGWWVFGWAFAYGSQGTPKNGFIGTDGFFGIGFYTMDATTGVISPLASCNADGCQSTMLSWFFQWAFCTAGATIVSGGVAERVKSPTYAVYAFFMASFIYPIIVAWSWGGGFLATVTSVGYMDFAGSGVVHLTGGVSALAGTVVLGPRKGRFENPEEFECHNLPLVVLGTFALWFGWYGFNPGSTLGMHDGATGALAAQVAMNTTLAAATGGITVFILRYAITRKYDVGGLCNGILAGLVSITAGCGNVECGSAFAIGLVGAFVYQASSMLLQKLKIDDPVDASPVHGFCGIWGVLAAGFLDWGKGVDHYHGWSGWGCVMDGAACKTGLFGDAIGAQFALIAMVILWSGSLSTLAFLVLKLTGLLRISEEVEEVGIDTKNPVSTCSDECQHGQAFLAARHGFTPQPWAHRLLSKKDKKEVALATADILENELGSLRSEVLAQRKLIEEQVQRFESLAQPRQLQTAYLTDTEFTTQVTALQNEQYKLGGALDSAWLCLCGALVMFMHAGFAMLETGSCRAKNASNVLMKNLVNVTVGTLGWWVFGWAFAYGSQGTPKNGFIGTDGFFGIGFYTMDATTGVISPLASCDADGCQSTMLSWFFQWAFCTAGATIVSGGVAERVKSPTYAVYAFCMTSFIYPIVVAWSWGGGWLASVLDVGYMDFAGSGVVHLTGGVSALAGTVVLGPRKGRFVSPEEFECHSLPLVVLGTFALWFGWYGFNPGSTLGMHDGATGALAAQVAMNTTLAAATGGITVFILRYAVMKKYDVGGLCNGILAGLVSITAGCGNVECGSAFAIGLVGGLVYQASSMLLQKLKIDDPVDASPVHGFCGIWGVLAAGLFDWGKGFDHYHGWSGFGCMPVSETDSTCQTGIGGTAIGAQFILVLMVIVWAGSLSGLAFLVLKKTGLLRIDEYTEEVGMDVKQHSPPKAYAIGAPASPPAQADKSDI
;
A
#
# COMPACT_ATOMS: atom_id res chain seq x y z
N MET A 1 68.28 64.35 -36.70
CA MET A 1 67.10 63.49 -36.47
C MET A 1 66.84 62.43 -37.54
N ARG A 2 67.01 62.65 -38.86
CA ARG A 2 66.92 61.55 -39.86
C ARG A 2 68.15 60.62 -39.93
N PHE A 3 69.30 61.01 -39.39
CA PHE A 3 70.49 60.14 -39.27
C PHE A 3 70.46 59.22 -38.03
N LEU A 4 69.68 59.59 -37.00
CA LEU A 4 69.49 58.77 -35.79
C LEU A 4 68.42 57.68 -35.97
N LEU A 5 67.46 57.88 -36.88
CA LEU A 5 66.43 56.89 -37.21
C LEU A 5 66.96 55.76 -38.11
N ALA A 6 68.00 56.01 -38.92
CA ALA A 6 68.61 55.02 -39.81
C ALA A 6 69.55 54.04 -39.07
N CYS A 7 70.26 54.50 -38.03
CA CYS A 7 71.14 53.64 -37.25
C CYS A 7 70.37 52.73 -36.26
N LEU A 8 69.20 53.17 -35.77
CA LEU A 8 68.34 52.38 -34.87
C LEU A 8 67.53 51.31 -35.63
N LEU A 9 67.13 51.56 -36.88
CA LEU A 9 66.42 50.55 -37.69
C LEU A 9 67.37 49.47 -38.26
N GLY A 10 68.66 49.76 -38.41
CA GLY A 10 69.67 48.79 -38.87
C GLY A 10 70.11 47.78 -37.80
N ALA A 11 70.12 48.16 -36.51
CA ALA A 11 70.51 47.26 -35.43
C ALA A 11 69.39 46.30 -34.98
N VAL A 12 68.12 46.72 -35.12
CA VAL A 12 66.95 45.89 -34.75
C VAL A 12 66.64 44.82 -35.80
N ALA A 13 66.96 45.06 -37.08
CA ALA A 13 66.71 44.11 -38.15
C ALA A 13 67.66 42.88 -38.13
N VAL A 14 68.90 43.05 -37.67
CA VAL A 14 69.89 41.95 -37.59
C VAL A 14 69.67 41.06 -36.37
N VAL A 15 69.19 41.62 -35.24
CA VAL A 15 68.87 40.86 -34.03
C VAL A 15 67.52 40.11 -34.16
N ALA A 16 66.60 40.61 -34.98
CA ALA A 16 65.29 39.99 -35.17
C ALA A 16 65.31 38.72 -36.06
N ASP A 17 66.24 38.60 -37.02
CA ASP A 17 66.34 37.40 -37.88
C ASP A 17 67.11 36.25 -37.20
N ASP A 18 68.15 36.54 -36.40
CA ASP A 18 68.88 35.51 -35.63
C ASP A 18 68.02 34.93 -34.48
N LEU A 19 67.25 35.78 -33.76
CA LEU A 19 66.33 35.28 -32.73
C LEU A 19 65.18 34.45 -33.32
N ARG A 20 64.74 34.76 -34.54
CA ARG A 20 63.64 34.05 -35.18
C ARG A 20 64.06 32.65 -35.62
N GLN A 21 65.30 32.46 -36.06
CA GLN A 21 65.85 31.14 -36.37
C GLN A 21 66.13 30.30 -35.13
N GLU A 22 66.64 30.89 -34.03
CA GLU A 22 66.84 30.17 -32.77
C GLU A 22 65.51 29.77 -32.09
N VAL A 23 64.48 30.63 -32.13
CA VAL A 23 63.15 30.33 -31.57
C VAL A 23 62.42 29.26 -32.37
N GLU A 24 62.53 29.23 -33.70
CA GLU A 24 61.93 28.18 -34.53
C GLU A 24 62.67 26.83 -34.37
N ALA A 25 64.00 26.84 -34.19
CA ALA A 25 64.76 25.64 -33.85
C ALA A 25 64.42 25.10 -32.44
N LEU A 26 64.23 25.97 -31.45
CA LEU A 26 63.79 25.58 -30.10
C LEU A 26 62.36 25.05 -30.09
N LYS A 27 61.44 25.68 -30.84
CA LYS A 27 60.06 25.20 -30.98
C LYS A 27 60.01 23.82 -31.61
N ALA A 28 60.83 23.54 -32.62
CA ALA A 28 60.92 22.22 -33.24
C ALA A 28 61.45 21.16 -32.26
N GLN A 29 62.45 21.49 -31.42
CA GLN A 29 62.95 20.58 -30.37
C GLN A 29 61.95 20.36 -29.24
N VAL A 30 61.21 21.39 -28.82
CA VAL A 30 60.16 21.29 -27.81
C VAL A 30 58.95 20.51 -28.34
N LEU A 31 58.56 20.69 -29.60
CA LEU A 31 57.50 19.88 -30.22
C LEU A 31 57.92 18.40 -30.30
N ALA A 32 59.13 18.11 -30.78
CA ALA A 32 59.63 16.74 -30.88
C ALA A 32 59.75 16.05 -29.52
N GLN A 33 60.17 16.78 -28.46
CA GLN A 33 60.20 16.24 -27.10
C GLN A 33 58.81 16.10 -26.48
N ARG A 34 57.85 16.95 -26.86
CA ARG A 34 56.45 16.83 -26.42
C ARG A 34 55.75 15.64 -27.07
N GLU A 35 56.04 15.36 -28.35
CA GLU A 35 55.61 14.15 -29.03
C GLU A 35 56.23 12.90 -28.38
N LEU A 36 57.53 12.92 -28.08
CA LEU A 36 58.20 11.82 -27.37
C LEU A 36 57.65 11.60 -25.96
N TYR A 37 57.30 12.68 -25.24
CA TYR A 37 56.68 12.60 -23.91
C TYR A 37 55.26 12.05 -23.97
N GLU A 38 54.44 12.47 -24.94
CA GLU A 38 53.10 11.91 -25.12
C GLU A 38 53.17 10.45 -25.61
N GLU A 39 54.12 10.07 -26.47
CA GLU A 39 54.39 8.66 -26.84
C GLU A 39 54.83 7.84 -25.63
N GLN A 40 55.73 8.34 -24.77
CA GLN A 40 56.15 7.65 -23.57
C GLN A 40 55.04 7.54 -22.52
N LYS A 41 54.17 8.54 -22.42
CA LYS A 41 52.99 8.54 -21.56
C LYS A 41 51.93 7.57 -22.08
N GLN A 42 51.78 7.46 -23.38
CA GLN A 42 50.92 6.48 -24.04
C GLN A 42 51.49 5.06 -23.86
N MET A 43 52.80 4.87 -24.03
CA MET A 43 53.48 3.59 -23.78
C MET A 43 53.47 3.21 -22.30
N LEU A 44 53.51 4.16 -21.36
CA LEU A 44 53.33 3.90 -19.93
C LEU A 44 51.87 3.57 -19.58
N ALA A 45 50.90 4.19 -20.26
CA ALA A 45 49.49 3.86 -20.12
C ALA A 45 49.20 2.46 -20.69
N GLU A 46 49.80 2.12 -21.83
CA GLU A 46 49.75 0.80 -22.46
C GLU A 46 50.48 -0.25 -21.63
N LEU A 47 51.68 0.02 -21.09
CA LEU A 47 52.37 -0.88 -20.16
C LEU A 47 51.59 -1.07 -18.84
N LYS A 48 50.90 -0.04 -18.36
CA LYS A 48 49.97 -0.17 -17.21
C LYS A 48 48.73 -0.98 -17.59
N ALA A 49 48.22 -0.84 -18.81
CA ALA A 49 47.09 -1.61 -19.34
C ALA A 49 47.47 -3.08 -19.62
N GLU A 50 48.63 -3.34 -20.22
CA GLU A 50 49.21 -4.67 -20.44
C GLU A 50 49.60 -5.34 -19.13
N ARG A 51 50.18 -4.60 -18.16
CA ARG A 51 50.45 -5.13 -16.82
C ARG A 51 49.14 -5.44 -16.07
N ARG A 52 48.08 -4.62 -16.24
CA ARG A 52 46.71 -4.92 -15.75
C ARG A 52 46.12 -6.18 -16.42
N LEU A 53 46.34 -6.37 -17.72
CA LEU A 53 45.90 -7.55 -18.48
C LEU A 53 46.71 -8.82 -18.13
N GLN A 54 47.98 -8.69 -17.77
CA GLN A 54 48.85 -9.83 -17.43
C GLN A 54 48.74 -10.26 -15.96
N THR A 55 48.42 -9.35 -15.02
CA THR A 55 48.33 -9.71 -13.61
C THR A 55 46.91 -10.01 -13.12
N GLY A 56 45.84 -9.44 -13.68
CA GLY A 56 44.46 -9.77 -13.23
C GLY A 56 44.08 -9.35 -11.80
N TRP A 57 45.00 -8.84 -10.98
CA TRP A 57 44.75 -8.46 -9.59
C TRP A 57 44.41 -6.96 -9.43
N VAL A 58 43.22 -6.65 -8.91
CA VAL A 58 42.86 -5.34 -8.33
C VAL A 58 43.60 -5.19 -7.00
N THR A 59 44.15 -4.01 -6.67
CA THR A 59 44.82 -3.83 -5.37
C THR A 59 43.79 -3.87 -4.22
N GLN A 60 44.19 -4.35 -3.03
CA GLN A 60 43.28 -4.41 -1.87
C GLN A 60 42.66 -3.04 -1.55
N ALA A 61 43.41 -1.95 -1.70
CA ALA A 61 42.93 -0.60 -1.47
C ALA A 61 41.90 -0.14 -2.53
N GLU A 62 42.11 -0.46 -3.81
CA GLU A 62 41.16 -0.13 -4.88
C GLU A 62 39.87 -0.93 -4.76
N LEU A 63 39.95 -2.23 -4.45
CA LEU A 63 38.76 -3.05 -4.24
C LEU A 63 38.01 -2.59 -2.99
N THR A 64 38.70 -2.35 -1.88
CA THR A 64 38.08 -1.83 -0.66
C THR A 64 37.38 -0.49 -0.93
N ALA A 65 38.00 0.42 -1.70
CA ALA A 65 37.38 1.69 -2.06
C ALA A 65 36.14 1.51 -2.95
N GLN A 66 36.15 0.57 -3.91
CA GLN A 66 34.98 0.25 -4.73
C GLN A 66 33.87 -0.40 -3.91
N VAL A 67 34.22 -1.34 -3.02
CA VAL A 67 33.28 -2.00 -2.10
C VAL A 67 32.64 -0.97 -1.17
N THR A 68 33.43 -0.09 -0.57
CA THR A 68 32.92 1.00 0.27
C THR A 68 32.03 1.97 -0.51
N ALA A 69 32.40 2.31 -1.76
CA ALA A 69 31.59 3.19 -2.59
C ALA A 69 30.23 2.55 -2.96
N LEU A 70 30.19 1.25 -3.26
CA LEU A 70 28.97 0.51 -3.55
C LEU A 70 28.11 0.34 -2.30
N GLN A 71 28.71 -0.06 -1.17
CA GLN A 71 28.00 -0.14 0.11
C GLN A 71 27.34 1.20 0.47
N ASN A 72 28.06 2.32 0.32
CA ASN A 72 27.49 3.64 0.55
C ASN A 72 26.34 3.99 -0.41
N ALA A 73 26.37 3.51 -1.66
CA ALA A 73 25.28 3.69 -2.61
C ALA A 73 24.05 2.85 -2.23
N ASP A 74 24.25 1.61 -1.78
CA ASP A 74 23.17 0.73 -1.30
C ASP A 74 22.50 1.27 -0.04
N TYR A 75 23.28 1.74 0.95
CA TYR A 75 22.73 2.44 2.13
C TYR A 75 21.91 3.67 1.74
N SER A 76 22.35 4.42 0.72
CA SER A 76 21.60 5.57 0.21
C SER A 76 20.29 5.16 -0.47
N LEU A 77 20.25 4.01 -1.15
CA LEU A 77 19.05 3.54 -1.85
C LEU A 77 18.05 2.88 -0.89
N GLY A 78 18.53 2.13 0.10
CA GLY A 78 17.70 1.62 1.21
C GLY A 78 17.00 2.75 1.97
N GLY A 79 17.72 3.83 2.32
CA GLY A 79 17.12 5.01 2.95
C GLY A 79 16.11 5.75 2.06
N ALA A 80 16.31 5.74 0.73
CA ALA A 80 15.32 6.28 -0.20
C ALA A 80 14.06 5.41 -0.26
N LEU A 81 14.21 4.08 -0.17
CA LEU A 81 13.10 3.14 -0.14
C LEU A 81 12.30 3.23 1.16
N ASP A 82 12.97 3.34 2.32
CA ASP A 82 12.33 3.69 3.60
C ASP A 82 11.46 4.94 3.46
N SER A 83 12.01 5.96 2.78
CA SER A 83 11.33 7.24 2.57
C SER A 83 10.10 7.11 1.68
N ALA A 84 10.20 6.34 0.58
CA ALA A 84 9.09 6.06 -0.31
C ALA A 84 8.00 5.24 0.40
N TRP A 85 8.40 4.22 1.16
CA TRP A 85 7.53 3.35 1.95
C TRP A 85 6.72 4.14 2.97
N LEU A 86 7.36 4.99 3.76
CA LEU A 86 6.68 5.81 4.77
C LEU A 86 5.79 6.90 4.15
N CYS A 87 6.17 7.48 3.01
CA CYS A 87 5.29 8.39 2.27
C CYS A 87 4.01 7.68 1.81
N LEU A 88 4.15 6.49 1.23
CA LEU A 88 3.03 5.67 0.79
C LEU A 88 2.14 5.27 1.96
N CYS A 89 2.74 4.73 3.02
CA CYS A 89 2.02 4.30 4.22
C CYS A 89 1.30 5.46 4.90
N GLY A 90 1.95 6.62 5.04
CA GLY A 90 1.31 7.83 5.57
C GLY A 90 0.13 8.31 4.72
N ALA A 91 0.20 8.17 3.39
CA ALA A 91 -0.92 8.47 2.50
C ALA A 91 -2.08 7.48 2.66
N LEU A 92 -1.80 6.19 2.86
CA LEU A 92 -2.81 5.17 3.16
C LEU A 92 -3.47 5.39 4.54
N VAL A 93 -2.69 5.79 5.55
CA VAL A 93 -3.26 6.18 6.85
C VAL A 93 -4.12 7.44 6.72
N MET A 94 -3.71 8.42 5.90
CA MET A 94 -4.54 9.58 5.60
C MET A 94 -5.85 9.18 4.88
N PHE A 95 -5.83 8.16 4.01
CA PHE A 95 -7.03 7.64 3.36
C PHE A 95 -8.05 7.07 4.37
N MET A 96 -7.63 6.65 5.57
CA MET A 96 -8.53 6.22 6.64
C MET A 96 -9.54 7.31 7.05
N HIS A 97 -9.22 8.60 6.86
CA HIS A 97 -10.17 9.69 7.13
C HIS A 97 -11.39 9.67 6.19
N ALA A 98 -11.23 9.21 4.96
CA ALA A 98 -12.37 8.92 4.10
C ALA A 98 -13.21 7.77 4.68
N GLY A 99 -12.54 6.75 5.22
CA GLY A 99 -13.16 5.63 5.92
C GLY A 99 -13.99 6.06 7.14
N PHE A 100 -13.41 6.86 8.03
CA PHE A 100 -14.11 7.43 9.18
C PHE A 100 -15.30 8.29 8.76
N ALA A 101 -15.11 9.18 7.77
CA ALA A 101 -16.18 10.03 7.27
C ALA A 101 -17.38 9.21 6.77
N MET A 102 -17.14 8.16 5.98
CA MET A 102 -18.21 7.29 5.47
C MET A 102 -18.86 6.45 6.57
N LEU A 103 -18.06 5.84 7.45
CA LEU A 103 -18.54 5.00 8.53
C LEU A 103 -19.38 5.79 9.54
N GLU A 104 -18.85 6.91 10.04
CA GLU A 104 -19.57 7.75 11.02
C GLU A 104 -20.85 8.30 10.42
N THR A 105 -20.79 8.80 9.18
CA THR A 105 -21.96 9.35 8.51
C THR A 105 -23.02 8.27 8.34
N GLY A 106 -22.68 7.12 7.76
CA GLY A 106 -23.60 6.01 7.53
C GLY A 106 -24.24 5.48 8.83
N SER A 107 -23.49 5.50 9.94
CA SER A 107 -23.94 5.04 11.26
C SER A 107 -24.83 6.04 12.00
N CYS A 108 -24.76 7.33 11.65
CA CYS A 108 -25.60 8.38 12.22
C CYS A 108 -26.94 8.50 11.49
N ARG A 109 -27.87 9.30 12.03
CA ARG A 109 -29.15 9.59 11.38
C ARG A 109 -28.94 10.57 10.22
N VAL A 110 -29.73 10.41 9.17
CA VAL A 110 -29.62 11.21 7.93
C VAL A 110 -29.68 12.72 8.14
N LYS A 111 -30.42 13.18 9.17
CA LYS A 111 -30.58 14.59 9.53
C LYS A 111 -29.31 15.29 10.07
N ASN A 112 -28.23 14.53 10.24
CA ASN A 112 -26.93 14.99 10.71
C ASN A 112 -25.77 14.56 9.79
N ALA A 113 -26.07 13.95 8.64
CA ALA A 113 -25.07 13.37 7.75
C ALA A 113 -24.04 14.41 7.25
N SER A 114 -24.50 15.58 6.79
CA SER A 114 -23.61 16.63 6.28
C SER A 114 -22.74 17.20 7.40
N ASN A 115 -23.29 17.40 8.60
CA ASN A 115 -22.53 17.85 9.75
C ASN A 115 -21.44 16.86 10.16
N VAL A 116 -21.74 15.56 10.17
CA VAL A 116 -20.77 14.51 10.53
C VAL A 116 -19.64 14.43 9.49
N LEU A 117 -19.94 14.51 8.20
CA LEU A 117 -18.93 14.59 7.14
C LEU A 117 -18.03 15.82 7.32
N MET A 118 -18.64 17.00 7.49
CA MET A 118 -17.90 18.25 7.68
C MET A 118 -17.00 18.19 8.92
N LYS A 119 -17.49 17.63 10.02
CA LYS A 119 -16.73 17.46 11.26
C LYS A 119 -15.47 16.60 11.04
N ASN A 120 -15.58 15.50 10.28
CA ASN A 120 -14.43 14.66 9.93
C ASN A 120 -13.37 15.43 9.11
N LEU A 121 -13.79 16.20 8.10
CA LEU A 121 -12.88 17.02 7.31
C LEU A 121 -12.20 18.12 8.14
N VAL A 122 -12.98 18.81 8.98
CA VAL A 122 -12.46 19.84 9.89
C VAL A 122 -11.48 19.23 10.90
N ASN A 123 -11.74 18.01 11.39
CA ASN A 123 -10.86 17.31 12.33
C ASN A 123 -9.45 17.14 11.76
N VAL A 124 -9.33 16.75 10.49
CA VAL A 124 -8.03 16.63 9.82
C VAL A 124 -7.34 17.98 9.73
N CYS A 125 -8.02 19.02 9.24
CA CYS A 125 -7.43 20.35 9.08
C CYS A 125 -6.91 20.92 10.41
N VAL A 126 -7.73 20.84 11.45
CA VAL A 126 -7.41 21.40 12.76
C VAL A 126 -6.40 20.54 13.51
N GLY A 127 -6.50 19.21 13.41
CA GLY A 127 -5.52 18.29 13.96
C GLY A 127 -4.14 18.47 13.32
N THR A 128 -4.08 18.78 12.02
CA THR A 128 -2.83 19.13 11.31
C THR A 128 -2.18 20.37 11.90
N LEU A 129 -2.95 21.44 12.09
CA LEU A 129 -2.43 22.66 12.73
C LEU A 129 -1.99 22.39 14.17
N GLY A 130 -2.75 21.60 14.92
CA GLY A 130 -2.41 21.24 16.29
C GLY A 130 -1.11 20.44 16.38
N TRP A 131 -0.91 19.49 15.47
CA TRP A 131 0.30 18.68 15.38
C TRP A 131 1.52 19.48 14.91
N TRP A 132 1.35 20.38 13.93
CA TRP A 132 2.42 21.24 13.42
C TRP A 132 2.90 22.26 14.46
N VAL A 133 1.98 22.94 15.16
CA VAL A 133 2.34 24.01 16.09
C VAL A 133 2.95 23.44 17.37
N PHE A 134 2.28 22.46 18.00
CA PHE A 134 2.63 21.95 19.32
C PHE A 134 2.88 20.44 19.35
N GLY A 135 2.11 19.66 18.59
CA GLY A 135 2.09 18.22 18.77
C GLY A 135 3.44 17.55 18.53
N TRP A 136 4.09 17.79 17.40
CA TRP A 136 5.43 17.24 17.16
C TRP A 136 6.43 17.65 18.24
N ALA A 137 6.42 18.92 18.62
CA ALA A 137 7.34 19.48 19.62
C ALA A 137 7.22 18.76 20.96
N PHE A 138 5.99 18.48 21.41
CA PHE A 138 5.76 17.75 22.65
C PHE A 138 6.01 16.25 22.53
N ALA A 139 5.73 15.64 21.38
CA ALA A 139 5.93 14.22 21.15
C ALA A 139 7.41 13.82 21.02
N TYR A 140 8.14 14.50 20.14
CA TYR A 140 9.48 14.08 19.71
C TYR A 140 10.54 15.17 19.94
N GLY A 141 10.15 16.44 20.00
CA GLY A 141 11.09 17.55 20.03
C GLY A 141 11.88 17.70 18.72
N SER A 142 12.93 18.53 18.74
CA SER A 142 13.75 18.79 17.55
C SER A 142 14.68 17.63 17.19
N GLN A 143 15.05 16.78 18.15
CA GLN A 143 16.04 15.70 17.97
C GLN A 143 15.42 14.29 18.01
N GLY A 144 14.10 14.16 18.00
CA GLY A 144 13.41 12.87 17.92
C GLY A 144 13.15 12.16 19.25
N THR A 145 13.68 12.66 20.38
CA THR A 145 13.42 12.10 21.72
C THR A 145 13.30 13.22 22.76
N PRO A 146 12.28 13.21 23.64
CA PRO A 146 12.18 14.14 24.76
C PRO A 146 13.36 13.98 25.74
N LYS A 147 14.17 15.03 25.91
CA LYS A 147 15.36 15.02 26.80
C LYS A 147 15.03 14.70 28.27
N ASN A 148 13.82 15.03 28.73
CA ASN A 148 13.35 14.78 30.09
C ASN A 148 12.54 13.48 30.23
N GLY A 149 12.38 12.71 29.14
CA GLY A 149 11.60 11.48 29.10
C GLY A 149 10.08 11.64 29.29
N PHE A 150 9.55 12.87 29.40
CA PHE A 150 8.14 13.15 29.68
C PHE A 150 7.46 13.98 28.58
N ILE A 151 8.10 15.05 28.12
CA ILE A 151 7.55 15.96 27.11
C ILE A 151 8.68 16.67 26.38
N GLY A 152 8.61 16.75 25.06
CA GLY A 152 9.55 17.54 24.27
C GLY A 152 9.41 19.04 24.56
N THR A 153 10.50 19.78 24.42
CA THR A 153 10.59 21.20 24.83
C THR A 153 11.08 22.12 23.71
N ASP A 154 11.25 21.59 22.51
CA ASP A 154 11.75 22.26 21.30
C ASP A 154 11.04 21.67 20.06
N GLY A 155 11.27 22.22 18.85
CA GLY A 155 10.60 21.74 17.64
C GLY A 155 9.26 22.42 17.31
N PHE A 156 8.83 23.43 18.07
CA PHE A 156 7.58 24.17 17.83
C PHE A 156 7.57 24.81 16.44
N PHE A 157 6.43 24.75 15.74
CA PHE A 157 6.27 25.25 14.36
C PHE A 157 7.23 24.61 13.34
N GLY A 158 7.85 23.47 13.66
CA GLY A 158 8.91 22.86 12.84
C GLY A 158 10.26 23.59 12.93
N ILE A 159 10.45 24.47 13.91
CA ILE A 159 11.75 25.12 14.13
C ILE A 159 12.78 24.06 14.56
N GLY A 160 13.90 23.99 13.83
CA GLY A 160 14.94 22.98 14.04
C GLY A 160 14.81 21.75 13.13
N PHE A 161 13.88 21.75 12.16
CA PHE A 161 13.75 20.67 11.16
C PHE A 161 14.79 20.74 10.03
N TYR A 162 15.70 21.71 10.07
CA TYR A 162 16.75 21.89 9.09
C TYR A 162 18.09 21.95 9.80
N THR A 163 19.10 21.36 9.17
CA THR A 163 20.50 21.51 9.55
C THR A 163 21.26 22.18 8.40
N MET A 164 22.32 22.92 8.73
CA MET A 164 23.22 23.51 7.74
C MET A 164 24.58 22.85 7.88
N ASP A 165 25.07 22.26 6.80
CA ASP A 165 26.44 21.78 6.73
C ASP A 165 27.39 22.97 6.82
N ALA A 166 28.23 22.99 7.86
CA ALA A 166 29.16 24.09 8.13
C ALA A 166 30.27 24.24 7.07
N THR A 167 30.53 23.20 6.29
CA THR A 167 31.57 23.13 5.26
C THR A 167 31.03 23.51 3.89
N THR A 168 29.85 22.98 3.53
CA THR A 168 29.25 23.20 2.20
C THR A 168 28.23 24.33 2.17
N GLY A 169 27.73 24.76 3.33
CA GLY A 169 26.64 25.73 3.44
C GLY A 169 25.28 25.20 2.97
N VAL A 170 25.19 23.90 2.65
CA VAL A 170 23.95 23.27 2.21
C VAL A 170 23.00 23.14 3.39
N ILE A 171 21.78 23.63 3.21
CA ILE A 171 20.68 23.45 4.16
C ILE A 171 19.89 22.22 3.72
N SER A 172 19.79 21.23 4.60
CA SER A 172 19.03 20.00 4.39
C SER A 172 18.06 19.75 5.53
N PRO A 173 16.96 18.99 5.32
CA PRO A 173 16.14 18.51 6.42
C PRO A 173 17.01 17.79 7.46
N LEU A 174 16.68 17.98 8.73
CA LEU A 174 17.26 17.20 9.81
C LEU A 174 16.90 15.73 9.57
N ALA A 175 17.88 14.85 9.77
CA ALA A 175 17.73 13.43 9.66
C ALA A 175 18.37 12.73 10.85
N SER A 176 17.70 11.71 11.36
CA SER A 176 18.23 10.81 12.38
C SER A 176 18.83 9.60 11.67
N CYS A 177 20.12 9.36 11.89
CA CYS A 177 20.87 8.30 11.23
C CYS A 177 21.27 7.20 12.23
N ASN A 178 21.10 5.94 11.85
CA ASN A 178 21.61 4.77 12.55
C ASN A 178 22.45 3.89 11.58
N ALA A 179 22.78 2.66 11.97
CA ALA A 179 23.52 1.73 11.13
C ALA A 179 22.74 1.30 9.86
N ASP A 180 21.42 1.46 9.86
CA ASP A 180 20.51 0.95 8.83
C ASP A 180 20.07 2.05 7.85
N GLY A 181 20.26 3.33 8.19
CA GLY A 181 19.98 4.45 7.29
C GLY A 181 19.74 5.78 8.01
N CYS A 182 19.39 6.81 7.23
CA CYS A 182 18.99 8.13 7.73
C CYS A 182 17.53 8.40 7.40
N GLN A 183 16.72 8.73 8.40
CA GLN A 183 15.33 9.11 8.21
C GLN A 183 15.12 10.59 8.49
N SER A 184 14.46 11.29 7.55
CA SER A 184 14.18 12.71 7.70
C SER A 184 13.12 12.96 8.79
N THR A 185 13.37 13.93 9.66
CA THR A 185 12.40 14.42 10.65
C THR A 185 11.08 14.84 10.01
N MET A 186 11.12 15.41 8.79
CA MET A 186 9.91 15.83 8.06
C MET A 186 9.06 14.65 7.59
N LEU A 187 9.70 13.54 7.22
CA LEU A 187 9.01 12.31 6.84
C LEU A 187 8.35 11.67 8.07
N SER A 188 9.10 11.52 9.17
CA SER A 188 8.55 11.03 10.42
C SER A 188 7.42 11.91 10.93
N TRP A 189 7.51 13.24 10.73
CA TRP A 189 6.43 14.18 11.03
C TRP A 189 5.16 13.86 10.26
N PHE A 190 5.28 13.63 8.94
CA PHE A 190 4.14 13.31 8.07
C PHE A 190 3.50 11.97 8.45
N PHE A 191 4.31 10.93 8.67
CA PHE A 191 3.81 9.62 9.05
C PHE A 191 3.08 9.69 10.41
N GLN A 192 3.70 10.27 11.44
CA GLN A 192 3.13 10.34 12.78
C GLN A 192 1.93 11.30 12.90
N TRP A 193 1.88 12.34 12.05
CA TRP A 193 0.71 13.20 11.92
C TRP A 193 -0.56 12.42 11.54
N ALA A 194 -0.43 11.45 10.65
CA ALA A 194 -1.56 10.66 10.18
C ALA A 194 -2.19 9.85 11.32
N PHE A 195 -1.37 9.31 12.23
CA PHE A 195 -1.81 8.58 13.44
C PHE A 195 -2.47 9.53 14.45
N CYS A 196 -1.88 10.69 14.69
CA CYS A 196 -2.42 11.72 15.59
C CYS A 196 -3.83 12.15 15.17
N THR A 197 -4.00 12.49 13.89
CA THR A 197 -5.30 12.92 13.38
C THR A 197 -6.33 11.79 13.41
N ALA A 198 -5.93 10.54 13.12
CA ALA A 198 -6.81 9.37 13.26
C ALA A 198 -7.27 9.19 14.72
N GLY A 199 -6.36 9.33 15.70
CA GLY A 199 -6.68 9.30 17.13
C GLY A 199 -7.71 10.35 17.54
N ALA A 200 -7.60 11.56 16.99
CA ALA A 200 -8.61 12.60 17.18
C ALA A 200 -9.94 12.24 16.50
N THR A 201 -9.93 11.66 15.29
CA THR A 201 -11.16 11.26 14.57
C THR A 201 -11.95 10.21 15.34
N ILE A 202 -11.32 9.28 16.06
CA ILE A 202 -12.04 8.30 16.91
C ILE A 202 -13.02 8.98 17.89
N VAL A 203 -12.63 10.13 18.46
CA VAL A 203 -13.48 10.87 19.40
C VAL A 203 -14.71 11.45 18.70
N SER A 204 -14.58 11.83 17.43
CA SER A 204 -15.65 12.39 16.60
C SER A 204 -16.84 11.45 16.57
N GLY A 205 -16.62 10.17 16.29
CA GLY A 205 -17.65 9.16 16.25
C GLY A 205 -18.46 9.06 17.55
N GLY A 206 -17.78 9.03 18.70
CA GLY A 206 -18.44 8.93 20.02
C GLY A 206 -19.34 10.13 20.35
N VAL A 207 -18.96 11.33 19.94
CA VAL A 207 -19.73 12.55 20.25
C VAL A 207 -20.67 13.00 19.12
N ALA A 208 -20.85 12.17 18.09
CA ALA A 208 -21.64 12.51 16.91
C ALA A 208 -23.09 12.90 17.22
N GLU A 209 -23.64 13.74 16.33
CA GLU A 209 -25.03 14.25 16.32
C GLU A 209 -25.44 15.22 17.43
N ARG A 210 -24.62 15.46 18.45
CA ARG A 210 -24.99 16.31 19.59
C ARG A 210 -23.94 17.32 20.05
N VAL A 211 -22.70 17.20 19.58
CA VAL A 211 -21.65 18.21 19.82
C VAL A 211 -21.77 19.35 18.81
N LYS A 212 -21.48 20.60 19.22
CA LYS A 212 -21.31 21.72 18.27
C LYS A 212 -20.01 21.53 17.47
N SER A 213 -20.06 21.60 16.14
CA SER A 213 -18.88 21.35 15.29
C SER A 213 -17.69 22.28 15.56
N PRO A 214 -17.88 23.61 15.75
CA PRO A 214 -16.76 24.49 16.12
C PRO A 214 -16.13 24.14 17.48
N THR A 215 -16.96 23.70 18.42
CA THR A 215 -16.49 23.26 19.74
C THR A 215 -15.69 21.97 19.65
N TYR A 216 -16.14 21.03 18.81
CA TYR A 216 -15.38 19.83 18.53
C TYR A 216 -14.03 20.14 17.87
N ALA A 217 -13.97 21.11 16.97
CA ALA A 217 -12.71 21.56 16.37
C ALA A 217 -11.70 22.05 17.43
N VAL A 218 -12.16 22.81 18.43
CA VAL A 218 -11.31 23.24 19.57
C VAL A 218 -10.79 22.04 20.36
N TYR A 219 -11.65 21.06 20.64
CA TYR A 219 -11.24 19.84 21.31
C TYR A 219 -10.24 19.02 20.48
N ALA A 220 -10.48 18.87 19.16
CA ALA A 220 -9.59 18.17 18.25
C ALA A 220 -8.19 18.83 18.20
N PHE A 221 -8.14 20.16 18.19
CA PHE A 221 -6.87 20.89 18.33
C PHE A 221 -6.17 20.54 19.65
N PHE A 222 -6.90 20.60 20.77
CA PHE A 222 -6.34 20.28 22.09
C PHE A 222 -5.85 18.82 22.19
N MET A 223 -6.58 17.89 21.60
CA MET A 223 -6.21 16.48 21.51
C MET A 223 -4.90 16.32 20.72
N ALA A 224 -4.81 16.90 19.52
CA ALA A 224 -3.67 16.81 18.63
C ALA A 224 -2.45 17.61 19.11
N SER A 225 -2.67 18.66 19.93
CA SER A 225 -1.63 19.51 20.47
C SER A 225 -1.11 19.10 21.83
N PHE A 226 -1.88 18.39 22.66
CA PHE A 226 -1.49 18.17 24.06
C PHE A 226 -1.76 16.74 24.57
N ILE A 227 -2.97 16.21 24.38
CA ILE A 227 -3.32 14.90 24.96
C ILE A 227 -2.55 13.78 24.27
N TYR A 228 -2.69 13.65 22.94
CA TYR A 228 -2.06 12.60 22.16
C TYR A 228 -0.51 12.71 22.13
N PRO A 229 0.08 13.88 21.85
CA PRO A 229 1.53 14.00 21.74
C PRO A 229 2.31 13.64 23.00
N ILE A 230 1.76 13.93 24.18
CA ILE A 230 2.45 13.63 25.44
C ILE A 230 2.47 12.12 25.69
N ILE A 231 1.42 11.40 25.29
CA ILE A 231 1.43 9.93 25.32
C ILE A 231 2.48 9.40 24.35
N VAL A 232 2.56 9.95 23.13
CA VAL A 232 3.63 9.62 22.18
C VAL A 232 5.00 9.85 22.81
N ALA A 233 5.21 10.99 23.48
CA ALA A 233 6.47 11.32 24.16
C ALA A 233 6.89 10.26 25.19
N TRP A 234 5.94 9.76 25.98
CA TRP A 234 6.19 8.70 26.97
C TRP A 234 6.49 7.37 26.33
N SER A 235 5.86 7.10 25.18
CA SER A 235 5.85 5.85 24.46
C SER A 235 6.82 5.87 23.28
N TRP A 236 6.35 6.08 22.05
CA TRP A 236 7.15 6.02 20.81
C TRP A 236 8.24 7.07 20.72
N GLY A 237 8.15 8.15 21.49
CA GLY A 237 9.19 9.18 21.61
C GLY A 237 10.39 8.75 22.44
N GLY A 238 10.41 7.54 23.01
CA GLY A 238 11.53 7.03 23.83
C GLY A 238 11.52 7.55 25.28
N GLY A 239 10.35 7.96 25.78
CA GLY A 239 10.19 8.49 27.14
C GLY A 239 10.21 7.42 28.23
N PHE A 240 9.78 7.80 29.43
CA PHE A 240 9.92 6.97 30.64
C PHE A 240 9.18 5.62 30.56
N LEU A 241 8.17 5.46 29.70
CA LEU A 241 7.49 4.16 29.55
C LEU A 241 8.38 3.13 28.86
N ALA A 242 9.36 3.55 28.04
CA ALA A 242 10.33 2.65 27.43
C ALA A 242 11.22 1.93 28.47
N THR A 243 11.31 2.46 29.69
CA THR A 243 12.15 1.91 30.79
C THR A 243 11.37 1.73 32.10
N VAL A 244 10.03 1.66 32.03
CA VAL A 244 9.16 1.62 33.24
C VAL A 244 9.34 0.36 34.07
N THR A 245 9.76 -0.74 33.46
CA THR A 245 10.23 -1.93 34.18
C THR A 245 11.64 -2.30 33.70
N SER A 246 12.13 -3.48 34.08
CA SER A 246 13.36 -4.03 33.49
C SER A 246 13.23 -4.29 31.97
N VAL A 247 12.00 -4.24 31.44
CA VAL A 247 11.65 -4.24 30.02
C VAL A 247 10.67 -3.09 29.69
N GLY A 248 10.65 -2.66 28.42
CA GLY A 248 9.69 -1.67 27.93
C GLY A 248 8.28 -2.25 27.71
N TYR A 249 7.30 -1.36 27.51
CA TYR A 249 5.98 -1.74 26.99
C TYR A 249 6.07 -2.11 25.50
N MET A 250 5.05 -2.80 24.98
CA MET A 250 4.87 -3.03 23.55
C MET A 250 3.61 -2.35 23.04
N ASP A 251 3.78 -1.57 21.98
CA ASP A 251 2.67 -1.06 21.19
C ASP A 251 3.16 -0.75 19.77
N PHE A 252 3.28 -1.78 18.94
CA PHE A 252 3.93 -1.70 17.62
C PHE A 252 3.33 -0.60 16.72
N ALA A 253 2.00 -0.54 16.61
CA ALA A 253 1.31 0.44 15.78
C ALA A 253 0.23 1.28 16.49
N GLY A 254 -0.10 1.03 17.77
CA GLY A 254 -0.96 1.92 18.55
C GLY A 254 -2.30 1.37 19.05
N SER A 255 -2.41 0.12 19.52
CA SER A 255 -3.58 -0.29 20.33
C SER A 255 -3.71 0.57 21.59
N GLY A 256 -2.58 0.98 22.18
CA GLY A 256 -2.52 1.91 23.30
C GLY A 256 -2.49 3.36 22.85
N VAL A 257 -1.41 3.76 22.18
CA VAL A 257 -1.08 5.15 21.85
C VAL A 257 -2.17 5.82 21.01
N VAL A 258 -2.77 5.11 20.06
CA VAL A 258 -3.82 5.65 19.19
C VAL A 258 -5.21 5.23 19.67
N HIS A 259 -5.48 3.92 19.70
CA HIS A 259 -6.85 3.43 19.89
C HIS A 259 -7.34 3.58 21.32
N LEU A 260 -6.54 3.20 22.33
CA LEU A 260 -6.92 3.41 23.73
C LEU A 260 -7.06 4.90 24.04
N THR A 261 -6.11 5.72 23.58
CA THR A 261 -6.15 7.19 23.70
C THR A 261 -7.43 7.79 23.11
N GLY A 262 -7.74 7.50 21.85
CA GLY A 262 -8.95 7.97 21.18
C GLY A 262 -10.23 7.41 21.80
N GLY A 263 -10.25 6.12 22.14
CA GLY A 263 -11.43 5.43 22.68
C GLY A 263 -11.80 5.85 24.11
N VAL A 264 -10.81 6.09 24.97
CA VAL A 264 -11.04 6.62 26.34
C VAL A 264 -11.46 8.08 26.27
N SER A 265 -10.86 8.87 25.37
CA SER A 265 -11.28 10.24 25.10
C SER A 265 -12.72 10.33 24.56
N ALA A 266 -13.12 9.39 23.69
CA ALA A 266 -14.51 9.22 23.24
C ALA A 266 -15.44 8.86 24.40
N LEU A 267 -14.99 8.01 25.33
CA LEU A 267 -15.78 7.62 26.50
C LEU A 267 -15.99 8.81 27.44
N ALA A 268 -14.94 9.59 27.69
CA ALA A 268 -15.04 10.83 28.46
C ALA A 268 -16.03 11.81 27.81
N GLY A 269 -15.94 12.00 26.49
CA GLY A 269 -16.86 12.83 25.73
C GLY A 269 -18.31 12.35 25.84
N THR A 270 -18.58 11.08 25.54
CA THR A 270 -19.94 10.51 25.58
C THR A 270 -20.58 10.63 26.96
N VAL A 271 -19.82 10.36 28.03
CA VAL A 271 -20.28 10.49 29.43
C VAL A 271 -20.58 11.94 29.78
N VAL A 272 -19.69 12.88 29.46
CA VAL A 272 -19.89 14.31 29.79
C VAL A 272 -21.02 14.93 28.98
N LEU A 273 -21.14 14.61 27.68
CA LEU A 273 -22.24 15.08 26.83
C LEU A 273 -23.59 14.51 27.29
N GLY A 274 -23.60 13.26 27.77
CA GLY A 274 -24.81 12.50 28.01
C GLY A 274 -25.42 11.96 26.71
N PRO A 275 -26.53 11.20 26.81
CA PRO A 275 -27.10 10.51 25.66
C PRO A 275 -27.85 11.42 24.70
N ARG A 276 -27.94 11.02 23.43
CA ARG A 276 -28.84 11.66 22.46
C ARG A 276 -30.29 11.50 22.96
N LYS A 277 -31.07 12.57 22.88
CA LYS A 277 -32.45 12.60 23.40
C LYS A 277 -33.30 11.54 22.71
N GLY A 278 -33.94 10.65 23.47
CA GLY A 278 -34.79 9.57 22.94
C GLY A 278 -34.04 8.27 22.61
N ARG A 279 -32.71 8.22 22.72
CA ARG A 279 -31.90 7.04 22.31
C ARG A 279 -32.27 5.74 23.02
N PHE A 280 -32.61 5.81 24.30
CA PHE A 280 -32.92 4.64 25.12
C PHE A 280 -34.41 4.39 25.26
N GLU A 281 -35.22 5.37 24.86
CA GLU A 281 -36.68 5.29 24.78
C GLU A 281 -37.13 4.70 23.45
N ASN A 282 -36.55 5.17 22.33
CA ASN A 282 -36.89 4.80 20.95
C ASN A 282 -35.62 4.38 20.17
N PRO A 283 -34.98 3.23 20.51
CA PRO A 283 -33.69 2.84 19.93
C PRO A 283 -33.74 2.67 18.40
N GLU A 284 -34.89 2.30 17.84
CA GLU A 284 -35.11 2.12 16.40
C GLU A 284 -34.91 3.42 15.59
N GLU A 285 -35.11 4.61 16.18
CA GLU A 285 -34.89 5.89 15.49
C GLU A 285 -33.39 6.23 15.32
N PHE A 286 -32.51 5.46 15.96
CA PHE A 286 -31.06 5.65 15.98
C PHE A 286 -30.32 4.57 15.20
N GLU A 287 -31.05 3.75 14.44
CA GLU A 287 -30.46 2.83 13.48
C GLU A 287 -29.66 3.59 12.41
N CYS A 288 -28.64 2.93 11.86
CA CYS A 288 -27.80 3.51 10.82
C CYS A 288 -28.63 3.90 9.58
N HIS A 289 -28.37 5.08 9.01
CA HIS A 289 -29.18 5.56 7.90
C HIS A 289 -28.74 5.03 6.53
N ASN A 290 -27.49 4.58 6.38
CA ASN A 290 -26.94 4.13 5.10
C ASN A 290 -25.84 3.07 5.33
N LEU A 291 -26.24 1.80 5.34
CA LEU A 291 -25.32 0.67 5.48
C LEU A 291 -24.23 0.58 4.40
N PRO A 292 -24.48 0.86 3.11
CA PRO A 292 -23.41 0.92 2.12
C PRO A 292 -22.25 1.83 2.51
N LEU A 293 -22.52 3.01 3.10
CA LEU A 293 -21.47 3.90 3.59
C LEU A 293 -20.71 3.32 4.78
N VAL A 294 -21.39 2.61 5.70
CA VAL A 294 -20.74 1.92 6.82
C VAL A 294 -19.77 0.85 6.32
N VAL A 295 -20.21 0.03 5.37
CA VAL A 295 -19.39 -1.04 4.79
C VAL A 295 -18.23 -0.49 3.97
N LEU A 296 -18.48 0.52 3.12
CA LEU A 296 -17.44 1.19 2.35
C LEU A 296 -16.41 1.87 3.27
N GLY A 297 -16.88 2.52 4.34
CA GLY A 297 -16.03 3.08 5.39
C GLY A 297 -15.16 2.03 6.06
N THR A 298 -15.73 0.87 6.39
CA THR A 298 -15.00 -0.25 6.99
C THR A 298 -13.91 -0.80 6.07
N PHE A 299 -14.20 -1.00 4.79
CA PHE A 299 -13.18 -1.44 3.83
C PHE A 299 -12.10 -0.38 3.59
N ALA A 300 -12.45 0.91 3.54
CA ALA A 300 -11.47 1.98 3.44
C ALA A 300 -10.55 2.07 4.67
N LEU A 301 -11.09 1.85 5.87
CA LEU A 301 -10.31 1.75 7.10
C LEU A 301 -9.38 0.53 7.08
N TRP A 302 -9.87 -0.64 6.68
CA TRP A 302 -9.05 -1.84 6.59
C TRP A 302 -7.95 -1.70 5.51
N PHE A 303 -8.25 -1.10 4.35
CA PHE A 303 -7.25 -0.77 3.34
C PHE A 303 -6.17 0.18 3.87
N GLY A 304 -6.57 1.28 4.53
CA GLY A 304 -5.62 2.20 5.16
C GLY A 304 -4.81 1.55 6.30
N TRP A 305 -5.35 0.50 6.94
CA TRP A 305 -4.66 -0.26 7.98
C TRP A 305 -3.41 -0.98 7.47
N TYR A 306 -3.29 -1.24 6.15
CA TYR A 306 -2.06 -1.76 5.56
C TYR A 306 -0.95 -0.71 5.42
N GLY A 307 -1.30 0.59 5.45
CA GLY A 307 -0.31 1.65 5.69
C GLY A 307 -0.08 1.92 7.18
N PHE A 308 -1.05 1.58 8.03
CA PHE A 308 -0.97 1.79 9.47
C PHE A 308 -0.06 0.75 10.14
N ASN A 309 -0.40 -0.53 10.06
CA ASN A 309 0.33 -1.59 10.74
C ASN A 309 1.65 -1.93 10.01
N PRO A 310 1.68 -2.38 8.73
CA PRO A 310 2.93 -2.61 8.00
C PRO A 310 3.83 -1.37 7.90
N GLY A 311 3.26 -0.16 7.81
CA GLY A 311 4.05 1.08 7.80
C GLY A 311 4.80 1.33 9.12
N SER A 312 4.33 0.77 10.23
CA SER A 312 5.01 0.82 11.53
C SER A 312 6.24 -0.08 11.63
N THR A 313 6.63 -0.79 10.56
CA THR A 313 8.03 -1.27 10.45
C THR A 313 9.03 -0.12 10.38
N LEU A 314 8.56 1.09 10.08
CA LEU A 314 9.32 2.33 9.94
C LEU A 314 10.36 2.32 8.81
N GLY A 315 10.55 1.21 8.14
CA GLY A 315 11.49 1.03 7.04
C GLY A 315 11.16 -0.19 6.19
N MET A 316 11.77 -0.21 5.02
CA MET A 316 11.76 -1.22 3.98
C MET A 316 13.12 -1.17 3.25
N HIS A 317 14.24 -1.20 3.97
CA HIS A 317 15.57 -1.08 3.37
C HIS A 317 16.20 -2.44 3.01
N ASP A 318 15.65 -3.53 3.54
CA ASP A 318 16.15 -4.88 3.30
C ASP A 318 15.04 -5.97 3.32
N GLY A 319 15.43 -7.20 2.98
CA GLY A 319 14.50 -8.34 2.99
C GLY A 319 13.97 -8.70 4.39
N ALA A 320 14.66 -8.33 5.48
CA ALA A 320 14.21 -8.61 6.84
C ALA A 320 13.07 -7.68 7.27
N THR A 321 13.21 -6.38 7.01
CA THR A 321 12.14 -5.38 7.18
C THR A 321 10.96 -5.68 6.26
N GLY A 322 11.20 -6.12 5.02
CA GLY A 322 10.16 -6.61 4.12
C GLY A 322 9.42 -7.84 4.63
N ALA A 323 10.13 -8.83 5.17
CA ALA A 323 9.53 -10.01 5.78
C ALA A 323 8.68 -9.65 7.02
N LEU A 324 9.14 -8.70 7.84
CA LEU A 324 8.37 -8.18 8.98
C LEU A 324 7.10 -7.48 8.52
N ALA A 325 7.17 -6.59 7.51
CA ALA A 325 6.00 -5.92 6.95
C ALA A 325 4.96 -6.93 6.42
N ALA A 326 5.43 -8.01 5.78
CA ALA A 326 4.59 -9.09 5.31
C ALA A 326 3.89 -9.87 6.45
N GLN A 327 4.61 -10.20 7.52
CA GLN A 327 4.02 -10.79 8.73
C GLN A 327 2.94 -9.88 9.31
N VAL A 328 3.24 -8.60 9.42
CA VAL A 328 2.31 -7.59 9.95
C VAL A 328 1.06 -7.49 9.09
N ALA A 329 1.19 -7.51 7.75
CA ALA A 329 0.05 -7.49 6.83
C ALA A 329 -0.83 -8.75 6.96
N MET A 330 -0.22 -9.93 7.07
CA MET A 330 -0.93 -11.19 7.31
C MET A 330 -1.68 -11.18 8.66
N ASN A 331 -1.00 -10.81 9.74
CA ASN A 331 -1.58 -10.74 11.08
C ASN A 331 -2.74 -9.74 11.15
N THR A 332 -2.58 -8.57 10.53
CA THR A 332 -3.63 -7.55 10.39
C THR A 332 -4.87 -8.13 9.72
N THR A 333 -4.68 -8.87 8.63
CA THR A 333 -5.76 -9.50 7.86
C THR A 333 -6.48 -10.61 8.64
N LEU A 334 -5.72 -11.48 9.32
CA LEU A 334 -6.26 -12.62 10.04
C LEU A 334 -7.06 -12.20 11.29
N ALA A 335 -6.56 -11.22 12.04
CA ALA A 335 -7.27 -10.70 13.21
C ALA A 335 -8.57 -9.98 12.81
N ALA A 336 -8.56 -9.18 11.74
CA ALA A 336 -9.74 -8.52 11.19
C ALA A 336 -10.83 -9.53 10.78
N ALA A 337 -10.44 -10.57 10.04
CA ALA A 337 -11.33 -11.63 9.61
C ALA A 337 -11.96 -12.38 10.79
N THR A 338 -11.13 -12.73 11.78
CA THR A 338 -11.58 -13.47 12.96
C THR A 338 -12.50 -12.63 13.83
N GLY A 339 -12.17 -11.35 14.03
CA GLY A 339 -13.02 -10.42 14.79
C GLY A 339 -14.40 -10.26 14.15
N GLY A 340 -14.44 -10.02 12.83
CA GLY A 340 -15.66 -9.87 12.06
C GLY A 340 -16.59 -11.09 12.16
N ILE A 341 -16.08 -12.27 11.83
CA ILE A 341 -16.92 -13.49 11.82
C ILE A 341 -17.38 -13.86 13.23
N THR A 342 -16.57 -13.60 14.25
CA THR A 342 -16.93 -13.86 15.64
C THR A 342 -18.10 -12.98 16.07
N VAL A 343 -18.04 -11.67 15.83
CA VAL A 343 -19.16 -10.77 16.16
C VAL A 343 -20.41 -11.13 15.35
N PHE A 344 -20.26 -11.48 14.08
CA PHE A 344 -21.38 -11.95 13.26
C PHE A 344 -22.10 -13.15 13.88
N ILE A 345 -21.35 -14.17 14.33
CA ILE A 345 -21.91 -15.35 15.00
C ILE A 345 -22.53 -14.97 16.36
N LEU A 346 -21.84 -14.16 17.18
CA LEU A 346 -22.30 -13.75 18.50
C LEU A 346 -23.59 -12.94 18.44
N ARG A 347 -23.65 -11.91 17.57
CA ARG A 347 -24.84 -11.07 17.39
C ARG A 347 -26.00 -11.92 16.91
N TYR A 348 -25.81 -12.80 15.92
CA TYR A 348 -26.86 -13.71 15.47
C TYR A 348 -27.34 -14.65 16.59
N ALA A 349 -26.44 -15.16 17.43
CA ALA A 349 -26.82 -16.02 18.55
C ALA A 349 -27.68 -15.29 19.60
N ILE A 350 -27.45 -13.97 19.79
CA ILE A 350 -28.16 -13.12 20.75
C ILE A 350 -29.50 -12.62 20.17
N THR A 351 -29.48 -12.04 18.96
CA THR A 351 -30.62 -11.29 18.40
C THR A 351 -31.48 -12.14 17.46
N ARG A 352 -30.96 -13.27 16.97
CA ARG A 352 -31.54 -14.08 15.88
C ARG A 352 -31.76 -13.30 14.58
N LYS A 353 -31.07 -12.16 14.44
CA LYS A 353 -31.01 -11.33 13.23
C LYS A 353 -29.55 -11.09 12.85
N TYR A 354 -29.31 -10.86 11.57
CA TYR A 354 -28.00 -10.47 11.08
C TYR A 354 -27.79 -8.98 11.26
N ASP A 355 -26.61 -8.61 11.75
CA ASP A 355 -26.23 -7.23 12.06
C ASP A 355 -24.96 -6.88 11.27
N VAL A 356 -25.15 -6.13 10.17
CA VAL A 356 -24.06 -5.74 9.27
C VAL A 356 -23.13 -4.73 9.95
N GLY A 357 -23.69 -3.79 10.72
CA GLY A 357 -22.91 -2.82 11.48
C GLY A 357 -22.08 -3.50 12.57
N GLY A 358 -22.66 -4.48 13.26
CA GLY A 358 -21.96 -5.34 14.21
C GLY A 358 -20.80 -6.12 13.56
N LEU A 359 -21.01 -6.71 12.37
CA LEU A 359 -19.94 -7.35 11.60
C LEU A 359 -18.81 -6.36 11.26
N CYS A 360 -19.13 -5.15 10.79
CA CYS A 360 -18.17 -4.08 10.55
C CYS A 360 -17.36 -3.74 11.82
N ASN A 361 -18.04 -3.51 12.94
CA ASN A 361 -17.37 -3.23 14.21
C ASN A 361 -16.54 -4.41 14.74
N GLY A 362 -16.92 -5.65 14.44
CA GLY A 362 -16.11 -6.84 14.73
C GLY A 362 -14.81 -6.88 13.93
N ILE A 363 -14.86 -6.51 12.65
CA ILE A 363 -13.66 -6.37 11.81
C ILE A 363 -12.72 -5.31 12.40
N LEU A 364 -13.27 -4.13 12.72
CA LEU A 364 -12.49 -3.05 13.33
C LEU A 364 -11.95 -3.43 14.72
N ALA A 365 -12.72 -4.15 15.54
CA ALA A 365 -12.27 -4.65 16.84
C ALA A 365 -11.08 -5.61 16.69
N GLY A 366 -11.10 -6.49 15.68
CA GLY A 366 -9.98 -7.36 15.34
C GLY A 366 -8.75 -6.58 14.90
N LEU A 367 -8.92 -5.59 14.02
CA LEU A 367 -7.86 -4.68 13.57
C LEU A 367 -7.22 -3.92 14.74
N VAL A 368 -8.03 -3.29 15.60
CA VAL A 368 -7.55 -2.58 16.80
C VAL A 368 -6.80 -3.51 17.75
N SER A 369 -7.30 -4.73 17.95
CA SER A 369 -6.72 -5.68 18.92
C SER A 369 -5.34 -6.16 18.50
N ILE A 370 -5.08 -6.34 17.21
CA ILE A 370 -3.77 -6.83 16.74
C ILE A 370 -2.72 -5.73 16.63
N THR A 371 -3.13 -4.45 16.52
CA THR A 371 -2.25 -3.31 16.28
C THR A 371 -1.00 -3.26 17.18
N ALA A 372 -1.11 -3.52 18.49
CA ALA A 372 0.04 -3.49 19.41
C ALA A 372 1.03 -4.64 19.23
N GLY A 373 0.56 -5.81 18.78
CA GLY A 373 1.37 -7.04 18.69
C GLY A 373 1.61 -7.51 17.26
N CYS A 374 1.19 -6.75 16.24
CA CYS A 374 1.12 -7.24 14.86
C CYS A 374 2.46 -7.67 14.26
N GLY A 375 3.59 -7.11 14.73
CA GLY A 375 4.95 -7.53 14.35
C GLY A 375 5.60 -8.56 15.29
N ASN A 376 5.00 -8.83 16.45
CA ASN A 376 5.63 -9.57 17.55
C ASN A 376 4.91 -10.87 17.90
N VAL A 377 3.82 -11.20 17.21
CA VAL A 377 3.06 -12.43 17.45
C VAL A 377 3.01 -13.30 16.21
N GLU A 378 2.90 -14.61 16.42
CA GLU A 378 2.66 -15.54 15.32
C GLU A 378 1.24 -15.42 14.74
N CYS A 379 1.02 -15.93 13.52
CA CYS A 379 -0.27 -15.85 12.85
C CYS A 379 -1.40 -16.57 13.62
N GLY A 380 -1.11 -17.69 14.29
CA GLY A 380 -2.07 -18.35 15.18
C GLY A 380 -2.52 -17.46 16.34
N SER A 381 -1.59 -16.69 16.92
CA SER A 381 -1.90 -15.68 17.93
C SER A 381 -2.73 -14.53 17.37
N ALA A 382 -2.50 -14.10 16.12
CA ALA A 382 -3.34 -13.05 15.50
C ALA A 382 -4.82 -13.48 15.37
N PHE A 383 -5.08 -14.75 15.04
CA PHE A 383 -6.43 -15.34 15.10
C PHE A 383 -7.02 -15.25 16.51
N ALA A 384 -6.27 -15.69 17.54
CA ALA A 384 -6.74 -15.66 18.92
C ALA A 384 -7.01 -14.24 19.44
N ILE A 385 -6.15 -13.27 19.09
CA ILE A 385 -6.28 -11.87 19.45
C ILE A 385 -7.56 -11.28 18.85
N GLY A 386 -7.82 -11.53 17.56
CA GLY A 386 -9.05 -11.09 16.90
C GLY A 386 -10.31 -11.74 17.50
N LEU A 387 -10.25 -13.03 17.82
CA LEU A 387 -11.34 -13.79 18.46
C LEU A 387 -11.72 -13.16 19.81
N VAL A 388 -10.75 -12.97 20.71
CA VAL A 388 -11.01 -12.39 22.03
C VAL A 388 -11.40 -10.91 21.91
N GLY A 389 -10.79 -10.17 20.98
CA GLY A 389 -11.15 -8.78 20.67
C GLY A 389 -12.62 -8.63 20.33
N ALA A 390 -13.21 -9.56 19.57
CA ALA A 390 -14.64 -9.57 19.28
C ALA A 390 -15.51 -9.76 20.54
N PHE A 391 -15.11 -10.63 21.47
CA PHE A 391 -15.82 -10.78 22.75
C PHE A 391 -15.70 -9.52 23.61
N VAL A 392 -14.53 -8.89 23.65
CA VAL A 392 -14.27 -7.64 24.37
C VAL A 392 -15.14 -6.51 23.81
N TYR A 393 -15.18 -6.35 22.48
CA TYR A 393 -16.09 -5.42 21.80
C TYR A 393 -17.56 -5.70 22.17
N GLN A 394 -18.00 -6.95 22.01
CA GLN A 394 -19.39 -7.30 22.25
C GLN A 394 -19.82 -7.04 23.70
N ALA A 395 -18.98 -7.42 24.66
CA ALA A 395 -19.23 -7.22 26.09
C ALA A 395 -19.24 -5.73 26.46
N SER A 396 -18.30 -4.94 25.94
CA SER A 396 -18.21 -3.51 26.23
C SER A 396 -19.33 -2.70 25.58
N SER A 397 -19.73 -3.01 24.33
CA SER A 397 -20.89 -2.40 23.68
C SER A 397 -22.17 -2.67 24.49
N MET A 398 -22.40 -3.91 24.96
CA MET A 398 -23.53 -4.24 25.83
C MET A 398 -23.46 -3.53 27.20
N LEU A 399 -22.25 -3.37 27.76
CA LEU A 399 -22.05 -2.66 29.01
C LEU A 399 -22.43 -1.18 28.89
N LEU A 400 -21.98 -0.49 27.85
CA LEU A 400 -22.32 0.93 27.62
C LEU A 400 -23.83 1.11 27.44
N GLN A 401 -24.49 0.22 26.67
CA GLN A 401 -25.94 0.23 26.53
C GLN A 401 -26.65 0.04 27.88
N LYS A 402 -26.18 -0.90 28.71
CA LYS A 402 -26.72 -1.13 30.06
C LYS A 402 -26.54 0.08 31.00
N LEU A 403 -25.42 0.78 30.86
CA LEU A 403 -25.11 2.00 31.61
C LEU A 403 -25.79 3.25 31.05
N LYS A 404 -26.59 3.12 29.97
CA LYS A 404 -27.20 4.23 29.24
C LYS A 404 -26.17 5.27 28.78
N ILE A 405 -24.99 4.81 28.39
CA ILE A 405 -23.96 5.62 27.72
C ILE A 405 -24.16 5.45 26.22
N ASP A 406 -24.41 6.57 25.54
CA ASP A 406 -24.72 6.60 24.12
C ASP A 406 -23.47 6.92 23.30
N ASP A 407 -22.91 5.89 22.68
CA ASP A 407 -21.81 5.97 21.73
C ASP A 407 -22.35 5.65 20.33
N PRO A 408 -22.51 6.65 19.43
CA PRO A 408 -23.17 6.47 18.13
C PRO A 408 -22.56 5.43 17.21
N VAL A 409 -21.25 5.20 17.30
CA VAL A 409 -20.53 4.29 16.40
C VAL A 409 -19.81 3.16 17.13
N ASP A 410 -20.06 3.01 18.44
CA ASP A 410 -19.26 2.16 19.33
C ASP A 410 -17.74 2.52 19.30
N ALA A 411 -17.39 3.81 19.23
CA ALA A 411 -16.00 4.26 19.21
C ALA A 411 -15.21 3.77 20.44
N SER A 412 -15.79 3.87 21.64
CA SER A 412 -15.18 3.43 22.88
C SER A 412 -15.08 1.90 23.00
N PRO A 413 -16.13 1.09 22.71
CA PRO A 413 -16.00 -0.37 22.60
C PRO A 413 -14.92 -0.84 21.63
N VAL A 414 -14.92 -0.30 20.40
CA VAL A 414 -13.99 -0.72 19.34
C VAL A 414 -12.57 -0.27 19.64
N HIS A 415 -12.35 1.00 19.99
CA HIS A 415 -10.99 1.53 20.15
C HIS A 415 -10.49 1.49 21.58
N GLY A 416 -11.33 1.84 22.56
CA GLY A 416 -10.95 1.89 23.97
C GLY A 416 -10.76 0.50 24.54
N PHE A 417 -11.82 -0.30 24.61
CA PHE A 417 -11.78 -1.62 25.25
C PHE A 417 -10.95 -2.62 24.45
N CYS A 418 -11.06 -2.66 23.12
CA CYS A 418 -10.20 -3.53 22.32
C CYS A 418 -8.75 -3.02 22.27
N GLY A 419 -8.51 -1.72 22.44
CA GLY A 419 -7.18 -1.16 22.63
C GLY A 419 -6.51 -1.66 23.91
N ILE A 420 -7.25 -1.71 25.04
CA ILE A 420 -6.78 -2.35 26.28
C ILE A 420 -6.43 -3.82 26.01
N TRP A 421 -7.32 -4.56 25.37
CA TRP A 421 -7.08 -5.96 25.05
C TRP A 421 -5.85 -6.12 24.15
N GLY A 422 -5.69 -5.31 23.10
CA GLY A 422 -4.56 -5.42 22.19
C GLY A 422 -3.21 -5.21 22.87
N VAL A 423 -3.10 -4.20 23.75
CA VAL A 423 -1.88 -3.98 24.56
C VAL A 423 -1.61 -5.16 25.47
N LEU A 424 -2.63 -5.67 26.18
CA LEU A 424 -2.47 -6.85 27.04
C LEU A 424 -2.08 -8.09 26.25
N ALA A 425 -2.72 -8.32 25.10
CA ALA A 425 -2.52 -9.50 24.29
C ALA A 425 -1.15 -9.53 23.61
N ALA A 426 -0.66 -8.37 23.14
CA ALA A 426 0.74 -8.21 22.71
C ALA A 426 1.68 -8.63 23.84
N GLY A 427 1.39 -8.17 25.07
CA GLY A 427 2.04 -8.62 26.29
C GLY A 427 2.06 -10.14 26.42
N PHE A 428 0.88 -10.78 26.44
CA PHE A 428 0.71 -12.21 26.73
C PHE A 428 1.19 -13.18 25.65
N LEU A 429 1.09 -12.80 24.38
CA LEU A 429 1.21 -13.71 23.23
C LEU A 429 2.44 -13.47 22.37
N ASP A 430 3.33 -12.58 22.82
CA ASP A 430 4.65 -12.51 22.24
C ASP A 430 5.39 -13.86 22.35
N TRP A 431 6.05 -14.23 21.27
CA TRP A 431 6.90 -15.41 21.14
C TRP A 431 8.38 -15.17 21.53
N GLY A 432 8.79 -13.92 21.77
CA GLY A 432 10.16 -13.49 21.97
C GLY A 432 11.05 -13.64 20.74
N LYS A 433 12.33 -13.23 20.85
CA LYS A 433 13.37 -13.18 19.79
C LYS A 433 12.82 -13.13 18.34
N GLY A 434 11.81 -12.31 18.06
CA GLY A 434 11.29 -12.12 16.70
C GLY A 434 12.24 -11.22 15.91
N VAL A 435 12.03 -11.11 14.59
CA VAL A 435 12.79 -10.20 13.70
C VAL A 435 12.63 -8.73 14.04
N ASP A 436 11.75 -8.38 14.99
CA ASP A 436 11.64 -7.02 15.50
C ASP A 436 12.84 -6.67 16.38
N HIS A 437 13.99 -6.51 15.74
CA HIS A 437 15.19 -5.92 16.31
C HIS A 437 15.06 -4.39 16.48
N TYR A 438 14.07 -3.77 15.83
CA TYR A 438 13.90 -2.32 15.77
C TYR A 438 13.26 -1.72 17.04
N HIS A 439 12.48 -2.50 17.79
CA HIS A 439 11.83 -2.04 19.03
C HIS A 439 12.50 -2.58 20.32
N GLY A 440 13.67 -3.22 20.22
CA GLY A 440 14.55 -3.52 21.36
C GLY A 440 14.04 -4.56 22.35
N TRP A 441 13.07 -5.40 21.97
CA TRP A 441 12.41 -6.32 22.90
C TRP A 441 12.67 -7.79 22.55
N SER A 442 13.11 -8.58 23.53
CA SER A 442 13.60 -9.97 23.32
C SER A 442 12.64 -11.07 23.82
N GLY A 443 11.42 -10.67 24.21
CA GLY A 443 10.37 -11.51 24.77
C GLY A 443 10.71 -12.32 26.01
N TRP A 444 9.84 -13.28 26.32
CA TRP A 444 9.85 -14.03 27.60
C TRP A 444 11.09 -14.88 27.85
N GLY A 445 11.77 -15.28 26.77
CA GLY A 445 12.78 -16.32 26.83
C GLY A 445 14.15 -15.86 27.32
N CYS A 446 14.56 -14.62 27.03
CA CYS A 446 15.94 -14.18 27.26
C CYS A 446 16.20 -12.73 26.78
N VAL A 447 16.24 -11.72 27.65
CA VAL A 447 16.86 -10.43 27.27
C VAL A 447 18.37 -10.56 27.42
N MET A 448 19.10 -10.42 26.31
CA MET A 448 20.55 -10.53 26.28
C MET A 448 21.18 -9.22 26.75
N ASP A 449 21.92 -9.28 27.85
CA ASP A 449 22.81 -8.21 28.32
C ASP A 449 24.25 -8.68 28.07
N GLY A 450 24.79 -8.32 26.91
CA GLY A 450 25.99 -8.96 26.37
C GLY A 450 25.74 -10.45 26.03
N ALA A 451 26.50 -11.36 26.63
CA ALA A 451 26.38 -12.81 26.42
C ALA A 451 25.44 -13.52 27.43
N ALA A 452 24.82 -12.79 28.37
CA ALA A 452 24.07 -13.36 29.47
C ALA A 452 22.55 -13.21 29.30
N CYS A 453 21.84 -14.30 29.58
CA CYS A 453 20.40 -14.41 29.46
C CYS A 453 19.67 -14.00 30.74
N LYS A 454 18.85 -12.94 30.71
CA LYS A 454 17.95 -12.61 31.83
C LYS A 454 16.64 -13.42 31.69
N THR A 455 16.46 -14.42 32.54
CA THR A 455 15.21 -15.20 32.70
C THR A 455 14.32 -14.58 33.79
N GLY A 456 12.98 -14.65 33.64
CA GLY A 456 12.03 -14.23 34.68
C GLY A 456 11.30 -12.90 34.43
N LEU A 457 11.40 -12.35 33.21
CA LEU A 457 10.86 -11.02 32.84
C LEU A 457 9.35 -11.02 32.53
N PHE A 458 8.65 -12.12 32.82
CA PHE A 458 7.23 -12.23 32.48
C PHE A 458 6.36 -11.23 33.24
N GLY A 459 6.59 -11.14 34.55
CA GLY A 459 5.90 -10.16 35.39
C GLY A 459 6.21 -8.72 34.96
N ASP A 460 7.43 -8.46 34.54
CA ASP A 460 7.90 -7.12 34.15
C ASP A 460 7.28 -6.68 32.81
N ALA A 461 7.22 -7.54 31.80
CA ALA A 461 6.58 -7.20 30.53
C ALA A 461 5.08 -6.94 30.68
N ILE A 462 4.36 -7.80 31.41
CA ILE A 462 2.95 -7.56 31.71
C ILE A 462 2.78 -6.29 32.57
N GLY A 463 3.67 -6.06 33.53
CA GLY A 463 3.73 -4.84 34.33
C GLY A 463 3.87 -3.58 33.46
N ALA A 464 4.73 -3.61 32.45
CA ALA A 464 4.93 -2.51 31.50
C ALA A 464 3.66 -2.25 30.67
N GLN A 465 2.96 -3.30 30.21
CA GLN A 465 1.68 -3.16 29.51
C GLN A 465 0.59 -2.53 30.39
N PHE A 466 0.48 -2.97 31.65
CA PHE A 466 -0.44 -2.35 32.61
C PHE A 466 -0.07 -0.89 32.90
N ALA A 467 1.22 -0.57 32.98
CA ALA A 467 1.69 0.80 33.17
C ALA A 467 1.29 1.70 31.99
N LEU A 468 1.48 1.24 30.74
CA LEU A 468 1.01 1.96 29.55
C LEU A 468 -0.51 2.21 29.61
N ILE A 469 -1.30 1.14 29.83
CA ILE A 469 -2.77 1.23 29.89
C ILE A 469 -3.21 2.22 30.96
N ALA A 470 -2.65 2.12 32.16
CA ALA A 470 -2.99 2.99 33.27
C ALA A 470 -2.63 4.45 32.96
N MET A 471 -1.44 4.72 32.42
CA MET A 471 -1.00 6.07 32.10
C MET A 471 -1.86 6.69 30.98
N VAL A 472 -2.20 5.94 29.94
CA VAL A 472 -3.08 6.42 28.87
C VAL A 472 -4.49 6.70 29.40
N ILE A 473 -5.07 5.79 30.20
CA ILE A 473 -6.41 6.00 30.78
C ILE A 473 -6.43 7.22 31.69
N LEU A 474 -5.44 7.36 32.57
CA LEU A 474 -5.36 8.49 33.50
C LEU A 474 -5.16 9.80 32.76
N TRP A 475 -4.25 9.86 31.79
CA TRP A 475 -3.95 11.08 31.04
C TRP A 475 -5.10 11.48 30.11
N SER A 476 -5.44 10.62 29.14
CA SER A 476 -6.47 10.89 28.14
C SER A 476 -7.84 11.02 28.77
N GLY A 477 -8.18 10.14 29.72
CA GLY A 477 -9.48 10.16 30.38
C GLY A 477 -9.68 11.40 31.24
N SER A 478 -8.71 11.76 32.08
CA SER A 478 -8.85 12.93 32.96
C SER A 478 -8.84 14.25 32.18
N LEU A 479 -7.92 14.43 31.24
CA LEU A 479 -7.81 15.66 30.46
C LEU A 479 -8.96 15.82 29.46
N SER A 480 -9.42 14.75 28.82
CA SER A 480 -10.62 14.83 27.98
C SER A 480 -11.86 15.13 28.80
N THR A 481 -12.01 14.49 29.97
CA THR A 481 -13.12 14.80 30.89
C THR A 481 -13.08 16.26 31.31
N LEU A 482 -11.91 16.78 31.69
CA LEU A 482 -11.74 18.19 32.06
C LEU A 482 -12.08 19.12 30.88
N ALA A 483 -11.54 18.85 29.69
CA ALA A 483 -11.79 19.65 28.49
C ALA A 483 -13.30 19.69 28.15
N PHE A 484 -13.95 18.53 28.11
CA PHE A 484 -15.39 18.46 27.86
C PHE A 484 -16.21 19.11 28.98
N LEU A 485 -15.81 18.98 30.26
CA LEU A 485 -16.50 19.65 31.37
C LEU A 485 -16.39 21.17 31.28
N VAL A 486 -15.21 21.72 30.94
CA VAL A 486 -15.03 23.16 30.72
C VAL A 486 -15.94 23.64 29.59
N LEU A 487 -15.97 22.91 28.47
CA LEU A 487 -16.86 23.23 27.34
C LEU A 487 -18.35 23.12 27.71
N LYS A 488 -18.70 22.19 28.61
CA LYS A 488 -20.08 22.02 29.11
C LYS A 488 -20.48 23.16 30.04
N LEU A 489 -19.62 23.50 31.00
CA LEU A 489 -19.87 24.57 31.99
C LEU A 489 -19.95 25.95 31.34
N THR A 490 -19.27 26.15 30.20
CA THR A 490 -19.35 27.37 29.40
C THR A 490 -20.52 27.40 28.41
N GLY A 491 -21.34 26.35 28.33
CA GLY A 491 -22.48 26.26 27.41
C GLY A 491 -22.09 26.08 25.93
N LEU A 492 -20.82 25.75 25.65
CA LEU A 492 -20.30 25.62 24.29
C LEU A 492 -20.37 24.18 23.76
N LEU A 493 -20.51 23.17 24.63
CA LEU A 493 -20.37 21.77 24.22
C LEU A 493 -21.50 21.22 23.34
N ARG A 494 -22.72 21.21 23.87
CA ARG A 494 -23.87 20.49 23.29
C ARG A 494 -24.76 21.45 22.51
N ILE A 495 -25.28 21.00 21.37
CA ILE A 495 -26.31 21.73 20.61
C ILE A 495 -27.58 21.92 21.47
N SER A 496 -28.42 22.89 21.12
CA SER A 496 -29.71 23.06 21.80
C SER A 496 -30.65 21.90 21.49
N GLU A 497 -31.52 21.58 22.43
CA GLU A 497 -32.51 20.49 22.33
C GLU A 497 -33.34 20.53 21.03
N GLU A 498 -33.80 21.72 20.63
CA GLU A 498 -34.53 21.92 19.37
C GLU A 498 -33.70 21.54 18.13
N VAL A 499 -32.39 21.83 18.11
CA VAL A 499 -31.51 21.45 16.99
C VAL A 499 -31.31 19.93 16.98
N GLU A 500 -31.18 19.31 18.15
CA GLU A 500 -30.98 17.86 18.26
C GLU A 500 -32.21 17.06 17.80
N GLU A 501 -33.41 17.58 18.07
CA GLU A 501 -34.68 17.02 17.62
C GLU A 501 -34.88 17.15 16.12
N VAL A 502 -34.71 18.35 15.55
CA VAL A 502 -34.94 18.59 14.13
C VAL A 502 -33.82 17.99 13.28
N GLY A 503 -32.58 18.06 13.76
CA GLY A 503 -31.35 17.72 13.02
C GLY A 503 -30.47 18.94 12.79
N ILE A 504 -29.15 18.76 12.88
CA ILE A 504 -28.18 19.85 12.70
C ILE A 504 -28.23 20.39 11.27
N ASP A 505 -28.43 19.52 10.28
CA ASP A 505 -28.40 19.88 8.85
C ASP A 505 -29.67 20.62 8.41
N THR A 506 -30.79 20.37 9.10
CA THR A 506 -32.11 20.91 8.77
C THR A 506 -32.35 22.30 9.34
N LYS A 507 -31.75 22.65 10.49
CA LYS A 507 -31.91 23.98 11.12
C LYS A 507 -30.84 24.98 10.67
N ASN A 508 -29.66 24.47 10.31
CA ASN A 508 -28.64 25.22 9.58
C ASN A 508 -28.55 24.58 8.19
N PRO A 509 -29.32 25.02 7.19
CA PRO A 509 -29.03 24.64 5.82
C PRO A 509 -27.64 25.22 5.50
N VAL A 510 -26.59 24.42 5.72
CA VAL A 510 -25.39 24.52 4.91
C VAL A 510 -25.93 24.30 3.51
N SER A 511 -26.08 25.39 2.76
CA SER A 511 -26.62 25.45 1.41
C SER A 511 -26.45 24.12 0.70
N THR A 512 -27.48 23.28 0.76
CA THR A 512 -27.68 22.27 -0.25
C THR A 512 -27.65 23.04 -1.55
N CYS A 513 -26.81 22.57 -2.46
CA CYS A 513 -26.61 23.15 -3.79
C CYS A 513 -27.98 23.38 -4.43
N SER A 514 -28.50 24.60 -4.26
CA SER A 514 -29.72 25.09 -4.85
C SER A 514 -29.31 25.69 -6.17
N ASP A 515 -29.71 25.03 -7.26
CA ASP A 515 -30.08 25.62 -8.55
C ASP A 515 -29.20 26.70 -9.22
N GLU A 516 -27.95 26.90 -8.80
CA GLU A 516 -27.00 27.83 -9.44
C GLU A 516 -25.76 27.12 -9.99
N CYS A 517 -25.87 25.84 -10.36
CA CYS A 517 -24.90 25.18 -11.24
C CYS A 517 -25.33 25.22 -12.71
N GLN A 518 -25.77 26.39 -13.16
CA GLN A 518 -25.71 26.81 -14.56
C GLN A 518 -25.04 28.17 -14.58
N HIS A 519 -23.76 28.22 -14.92
CA HIS A 519 -23.06 29.29 -15.65
C HIS A 519 -21.59 28.88 -15.80
N GLY A 520 -21.36 27.90 -16.67
CA GLY A 520 -20.05 27.68 -17.28
C GLY A 520 -19.94 28.57 -18.51
N GLN A 521 -19.06 29.58 -18.47
CA GLN A 521 -18.14 30.01 -19.54
C GLN A 521 -17.67 31.45 -19.28
N ALA A 522 -16.36 31.63 -19.07
CA ALA A 522 -15.49 32.52 -19.85
C ALA A 522 -14.18 32.78 -19.09
N PHE A 523 -13.08 32.13 -19.50
CA PHE A 523 -11.76 32.75 -19.35
C PHE A 523 -10.80 32.19 -20.41
N LEU A 524 -10.69 32.90 -21.54
CA LEU A 524 -9.55 32.81 -22.45
C LEU A 524 -9.37 34.16 -23.16
N ALA A 525 -8.25 34.82 -22.86
CA ALA A 525 -7.20 35.24 -23.80
C ALA A 525 -6.63 36.64 -23.49
N ALA A 526 -5.37 36.66 -23.06
CA ALA A 526 -4.40 37.66 -23.50
C ALA A 526 -3.02 36.98 -23.61
N ARG A 527 -2.63 36.68 -24.85
CA ARG A 527 -1.27 36.26 -25.23
C ARG A 527 -0.40 37.51 -25.40
N HIS A 528 0.88 37.36 -25.06
CA HIS A 528 2.12 37.85 -25.71
C HIS A 528 3.16 37.82 -24.57
N GLY A 529 4.21 37.00 -24.54
CA GLY A 529 5.17 36.60 -25.57
C GLY A 529 6.55 36.92 -24.97
N PHE A 530 7.31 35.90 -24.55
CA PHE A 530 8.69 36.09 -24.09
C PHE A 530 9.57 34.89 -24.46
N THR A 531 10.56 35.16 -25.32
CA THR A 531 11.71 34.32 -25.64
C THR A 531 12.91 34.66 -24.73
N PRO A 532 13.89 33.75 -24.58
CA PRO A 532 14.88 33.79 -23.51
C PRO A 532 16.17 34.53 -23.90
N GLN A 533 16.74 35.33 -22.99
CA GLN A 533 18.11 35.87 -23.06
C GLN A 533 18.61 36.27 -21.63
N PRO A 534 19.94 36.44 -21.43
CA PRO A 534 20.68 36.10 -20.22
C PRO A 534 21.12 37.32 -19.39
N TRP A 535 21.52 37.07 -18.15
CA TRP A 535 22.29 37.99 -17.30
C TRP A 535 23.77 37.55 -17.38
N ALA A 536 24.71 38.28 -17.99
CA ALA A 536 25.23 39.64 -17.77
C ALA A 536 26.49 39.65 -16.89
N HIS A 537 27.63 39.67 -17.59
CA HIS A 537 28.90 40.23 -17.12
C HIS A 537 28.71 41.67 -16.61
N ARG A 538 29.42 41.99 -15.51
CA ARG A 538 29.54 43.34 -14.97
C ARG A 538 30.37 44.24 -15.88
N LEU A 539 29.85 45.44 -16.14
CA LEU A 539 30.64 46.62 -16.46
C LEU A 539 30.61 47.57 -15.26
N LEU A 540 31.77 48.03 -14.84
CA LEU A 540 31.95 49.37 -14.27
C LEU A 540 32.95 50.11 -15.14
N SER A 541 32.66 51.39 -15.37
CA SER A 541 33.19 52.21 -16.46
C SER A 541 34.31 53.16 -16.05
N LYS A 542 35.22 53.37 -17.01
CA LYS A 542 35.94 54.60 -17.41
C LYS A 542 35.87 55.84 -16.48
N LYS A 543 36.91 55.95 -15.66
CA LYS A 543 37.70 57.14 -15.31
C LYS A 543 39.10 56.57 -15.09
N ASP A 544 40.17 56.81 -15.85
CA ASP A 544 40.57 57.97 -16.61
C ASP A 544 41.44 57.51 -17.79
N LYS A 545 41.05 57.92 -19.01
CA LYS A 545 41.92 57.90 -20.19
C LYS A 545 42.56 59.27 -20.33
N LYS A 546 43.69 59.48 -19.67
CA LYS A 546 44.73 60.48 -20.01
C LYS A 546 45.75 60.51 -18.87
N GLU A 547 46.71 59.60 -18.91
CA GLU A 547 48.09 59.85 -18.51
C GLU A 547 48.91 58.57 -18.72
N VAL A 548 50.20 58.77 -18.99
CA VAL A 548 51.25 57.76 -19.13
C VAL A 548 51.33 57.07 -20.50
N ALA A 549 51.60 57.92 -21.48
CA ALA A 549 52.35 57.62 -22.68
C ALA A 549 53.89 57.55 -22.41
N LEU A 550 54.34 56.97 -21.30
CA LEU A 550 55.76 56.92 -20.92
C LEU A 550 56.04 55.71 -20.02
N ALA A 551 56.33 54.54 -20.60
CA ALA A 551 57.09 53.44 -19.97
C ALA A 551 57.44 52.32 -20.97
N THR A 552 57.78 52.66 -22.22
CA THR A 552 58.15 51.68 -23.26
C THR A 552 59.66 51.69 -23.49
N ALA A 553 60.41 51.36 -22.43
CA ALA A 553 61.86 51.11 -22.49
C ALA A 553 62.36 50.13 -21.41
N ASP A 554 61.61 49.88 -20.33
CA ASP A 554 61.97 48.88 -19.30
C ASP A 554 61.35 47.48 -19.51
N ILE A 555 60.58 47.31 -20.60
CA ILE A 555 59.83 46.07 -20.88
C ILE A 555 60.66 45.06 -21.71
N LEU A 556 61.72 45.49 -22.39
CA LEU A 556 62.52 44.61 -23.27
C LEU A 556 63.75 43.97 -22.60
N GLU A 557 64.21 44.47 -21.44
CA GLU A 557 65.29 43.82 -20.67
C GLU A 557 64.76 42.81 -19.62
N ASN A 558 63.53 42.97 -19.15
CA ASN A 558 62.92 42.02 -18.19
C ASN A 558 62.34 40.76 -18.85
N GLU A 559 61.85 40.82 -20.10
CA GLU A 559 61.32 39.63 -20.79
C GLU A 559 62.42 38.67 -21.29
N LEU A 560 63.63 39.16 -21.59
CA LEU A 560 64.77 38.32 -22.01
C LEU A 560 65.47 37.62 -20.82
N GLY A 561 65.42 38.20 -19.62
CA GLY A 561 65.86 37.56 -18.39
C GLY A 561 64.89 36.48 -17.89
N SER A 562 63.58 36.69 -18.08
CA SER A 562 62.52 35.74 -17.73
C SER A 562 62.53 34.48 -18.61
N LEU A 563 62.75 34.61 -19.93
CA LEU A 563 62.79 33.43 -20.80
C LEU A 563 63.99 32.49 -20.52
N ARG A 564 65.16 33.03 -20.16
CA ARG A 564 66.35 32.22 -19.84
C ARG A 564 66.21 31.47 -18.52
N SER A 565 65.56 32.06 -17.51
CA SER A 565 65.30 31.39 -16.23
C SER A 565 64.19 30.34 -16.35
N GLU A 566 63.20 30.54 -17.22
CA GLU A 566 62.12 29.58 -17.47
C GLU A 566 62.60 28.33 -18.23
N VAL A 567 63.51 28.48 -19.20
CA VAL A 567 64.13 27.36 -19.93
C VAL A 567 65.09 26.55 -19.06
N LEU A 568 65.89 27.22 -18.20
CA LEU A 568 66.76 26.54 -17.22
C LEU A 568 65.96 25.85 -16.10
N ALA A 569 64.82 26.43 -15.68
CA ALA A 569 63.90 25.82 -14.72
C ALA A 569 63.22 24.58 -15.31
N GLN A 570 62.79 24.62 -16.58
CA GLN A 570 62.22 23.45 -17.26
C GLN A 570 63.24 22.34 -17.47
N ARG A 571 64.50 22.66 -17.84
CA ARG A 571 65.57 21.65 -18.00
C ARG A 571 65.90 20.93 -16.68
N LYS A 572 65.88 21.67 -15.57
CA LYS A 572 66.10 21.12 -14.22
C LYS A 572 64.90 20.28 -13.73
N LEU A 573 63.67 20.70 -14.04
CA LEU A 573 62.45 19.93 -13.77
C LEU A 573 62.44 18.61 -14.56
N ILE A 574 62.97 18.61 -15.78
CA ILE A 574 63.08 17.43 -16.64
C ILE A 574 64.19 16.49 -16.14
N GLU A 575 65.37 16.99 -15.75
CA GLU A 575 66.43 16.17 -15.13
C GLU A 575 65.99 15.54 -13.80
N GLU A 576 65.22 16.27 -12.98
CA GLU A 576 64.59 15.72 -11.77
C GLU A 576 63.50 14.69 -12.09
N GLN A 577 62.73 14.87 -13.16
CA GLN A 577 61.74 13.88 -13.60
C GLN A 577 62.38 12.62 -14.18
N VAL A 578 63.50 12.73 -14.90
CA VAL A 578 64.26 11.59 -15.44
C VAL A 578 64.94 10.80 -14.31
N GLN A 579 65.56 11.47 -13.33
CA GLN A 579 66.08 10.78 -12.12
C GLN A 579 64.96 10.14 -11.27
N ARG A 580 63.78 10.77 -11.22
CA ARG A 580 62.59 10.18 -10.59
C ARG A 580 62.09 8.95 -11.37
N PHE A 581 62.23 8.94 -12.69
CA PHE A 581 61.88 7.80 -13.54
C PHE A 581 62.88 6.64 -13.40
N GLU A 582 64.18 6.91 -13.36
CA GLU A 582 65.23 5.90 -13.12
C GLU A 582 65.15 5.29 -11.71
N SER A 583 64.75 6.09 -10.70
CA SER A 583 64.50 5.58 -9.34
C SER A 583 63.18 4.79 -9.20
N LEU A 584 62.20 5.00 -10.10
CA LEU A 584 61.00 4.17 -10.23
C LEU A 584 61.23 2.89 -11.06
N ALA A 585 62.31 2.86 -11.86
CA ALA A 585 62.70 1.70 -12.67
C ALA A 585 63.55 0.66 -11.91
N GLN A 586 64.06 0.99 -10.71
CA GLN A 586 64.60 -0.04 -9.82
C GLN A 586 63.45 -0.85 -9.20
N PRO A 587 63.54 -2.20 -9.16
CA PRO A 587 62.52 -3.03 -8.58
C PRO A 587 62.53 -2.84 -7.06
N ARG A 588 61.85 -1.80 -6.56
CA ARG A 588 61.36 -1.82 -5.20
C ARG A 588 60.39 -2.99 -5.13
N GLN A 589 60.69 -3.96 -4.28
CA GLN A 589 59.69 -4.89 -3.76
C GLN A 589 58.63 -4.06 -3.05
N LEU A 590 57.68 -3.53 -3.82
CA LEU A 590 56.42 -3.04 -3.30
C LEU A 590 55.70 -4.29 -2.80
N GLN A 591 55.77 -4.53 -1.49
CA GLN A 591 54.79 -5.32 -0.77
C GLN A 591 53.45 -4.56 -0.81
N THR A 592 52.86 -4.39 -1.99
CA THR A 592 51.44 -4.11 -2.11
C THR A 592 50.77 -5.45 -1.84
N ALA A 593 50.15 -5.61 -0.68
CA ALA A 593 49.33 -6.78 -0.39
C ALA A 593 48.18 -6.82 -1.41
N TYR A 594 48.22 -7.81 -2.29
CA TYR A 594 47.10 -8.15 -3.15
C TYR A 594 46.20 -9.09 -2.35
N LEU A 595 44.88 -8.93 -2.51
CA LEU A 595 43.92 -9.87 -1.91
C LEU A 595 44.20 -11.25 -2.47
N THR A 596 44.19 -12.26 -1.61
CA THR A 596 44.12 -13.65 -2.06
C THR A 596 42.79 -13.90 -2.80
N ASP A 597 42.71 -14.91 -3.66
CA ASP A 597 41.46 -15.28 -4.36
C ASP A 597 40.29 -15.45 -3.38
N THR A 598 40.57 -15.96 -2.17
CA THR A 598 39.59 -16.11 -1.09
C THR A 598 39.07 -14.77 -0.58
N GLU A 599 39.94 -13.78 -0.35
CA GLU A 599 39.54 -12.46 0.15
C GLU A 599 38.83 -11.64 -0.94
N PHE A 600 39.26 -11.75 -2.20
CA PHE A 600 38.55 -11.16 -3.35
C PHE A 600 37.14 -11.76 -3.49
N THR A 601 37.03 -13.09 -3.45
CA THR A 601 35.74 -13.79 -3.51
C THR A 601 34.85 -13.40 -2.33
N THR A 602 35.39 -13.25 -1.13
CA THR A 602 34.65 -12.81 0.06
C THR A 602 34.06 -11.41 -0.13
N GLN A 603 34.85 -10.46 -0.65
CA GLN A 603 34.38 -9.08 -0.87
C GLN A 603 33.36 -8.98 -2.02
N VAL A 604 33.55 -9.72 -3.11
CA VAL A 604 32.57 -9.79 -4.21
C VAL A 604 31.26 -10.46 -3.75
N THR A 605 31.35 -11.52 -2.94
CA THR A 605 30.18 -12.17 -2.34
C THR A 605 29.44 -11.23 -1.40
N ALA A 606 30.17 -10.43 -0.60
CA ALA A 606 29.56 -9.42 0.26
C ALA A 606 28.80 -8.35 -0.56
N LEU A 607 29.35 -7.91 -1.70
CA LEU A 607 28.67 -6.98 -2.61
C LEU A 607 27.41 -7.56 -3.24
N GLN A 608 27.48 -8.81 -3.71
CA GLN A 608 26.30 -9.50 -4.24
C GLN A 608 25.21 -9.62 -3.17
N ASN A 609 25.58 -9.96 -1.94
CA ASN A 609 24.65 -10.05 -0.82
C ASN A 609 23.96 -8.72 -0.47
N GLU A 610 24.62 -7.56 -0.60
CA GLU A 610 23.97 -6.26 -0.37
C GLU A 610 22.95 -5.92 -1.47
N GLN A 611 23.29 -6.18 -2.74
CA GLN A 611 22.37 -5.97 -3.86
C GLN A 611 21.10 -6.85 -3.74
N TYR A 612 21.24 -8.10 -3.29
CA TYR A 612 20.10 -9.00 -3.06
C TYR A 612 19.16 -8.55 -1.93
N LYS A 613 19.69 -7.88 -0.90
CA LYS A 613 18.85 -7.39 0.22
C LYS A 613 17.87 -6.31 -0.23
N LEU A 614 18.32 -5.41 -1.10
CA LEU A 614 17.53 -4.28 -1.57
C LEU A 614 16.46 -4.69 -2.58
N GLY A 615 16.76 -5.64 -3.46
CA GLY A 615 15.78 -6.21 -4.39
C GLY A 615 14.58 -6.83 -3.65
N GLY A 616 14.84 -7.65 -2.63
CA GLY A 616 13.78 -8.24 -1.81
C GLY A 616 12.94 -7.20 -1.05
N ALA A 617 13.52 -6.07 -0.66
CA ALA A 617 12.82 -4.97 -0.01
C ALA A 617 11.87 -4.24 -0.99
N LEU A 618 12.33 -3.98 -2.22
CA LEU A 618 11.51 -3.39 -3.29
C LEU A 618 10.32 -4.28 -3.64
N ASP A 619 10.56 -5.58 -3.78
CA ASP A 619 9.52 -6.58 -4.03
C ASP A 619 8.51 -6.62 -2.87
N SER A 620 8.99 -6.53 -1.63
CA SER A 620 8.14 -6.51 -0.44
C SER A 620 7.24 -5.27 -0.38
N ALA A 621 7.79 -4.07 -0.63
CA ALA A 621 6.98 -2.85 -0.74
C ALA A 621 5.93 -2.96 -1.84
N TRP A 622 6.34 -3.44 -3.02
CA TRP A 622 5.49 -3.58 -4.19
C TRP A 622 4.32 -4.53 -3.92
N LEU A 623 4.60 -5.74 -3.42
CA LEU A 623 3.58 -6.75 -3.17
C LEU A 623 2.70 -6.44 -1.96
N CYS A 624 3.21 -5.74 -0.93
CA CYS A 624 2.37 -5.24 0.16
C CYS A 624 1.35 -4.22 -0.36
N LEU A 625 1.77 -3.27 -1.19
CA LEU A 625 0.87 -2.31 -1.82
C LEU A 625 -0.14 -3.00 -2.73
N CYS A 626 0.33 -3.89 -3.60
CA CYS A 626 -0.52 -4.59 -4.54
C CYS A 626 -1.55 -5.48 -3.84
N GLY A 627 -1.16 -6.22 -2.79
CA GLY A 627 -2.06 -7.00 -1.96
C GLY A 627 -3.13 -6.14 -1.28
N ALA A 628 -2.76 -4.96 -0.77
CA ALA A 628 -3.71 -4.00 -0.21
C ALA A 628 -4.71 -3.48 -1.27
N LEU A 629 -4.25 -3.15 -2.47
CA LEU A 629 -5.10 -2.71 -3.58
C LEU A 629 -6.08 -3.81 -4.03
N VAL A 630 -5.63 -5.05 -4.15
CA VAL A 630 -6.50 -6.20 -4.49
C VAL A 630 -7.50 -6.44 -3.38
N MET A 631 -7.11 -6.33 -2.11
CA MET A 631 -8.05 -6.39 -1.00
C MET A 631 -9.14 -5.30 -1.11
N PHE A 632 -8.78 -4.07 -1.49
CA PHE A 632 -9.75 -2.99 -1.64
C PHE A 632 -10.77 -3.23 -2.77
N MET A 633 -10.52 -4.18 -3.68
CA MET A 633 -11.52 -4.63 -4.65
C MET A 633 -12.79 -5.18 -3.98
N HIS A 634 -12.72 -5.70 -2.75
CA HIS A 634 -13.91 -6.12 -1.99
C HIS A 634 -14.87 -4.97 -1.69
N ALA A 635 -14.35 -3.75 -1.53
CA ALA A 635 -15.20 -2.55 -1.48
C ALA A 635 -15.92 -2.34 -2.82
N GLY A 636 -15.19 -2.53 -3.92
CA GLY A 636 -15.70 -2.45 -5.27
C GLY A 636 -16.82 -3.46 -5.55
N PHE A 637 -16.61 -4.73 -5.23
CA PHE A 637 -17.63 -5.77 -5.32
C PHE A 637 -18.84 -5.46 -4.44
N ALA A 638 -18.63 -5.04 -3.18
CA ALA A 638 -19.73 -4.69 -2.28
C ALA A 638 -20.60 -3.56 -2.86
N MET A 639 -20.01 -2.50 -3.41
CA MET A 639 -20.77 -1.39 -4.01
C MET A 639 -21.44 -1.80 -5.32
N LEU A 640 -20.74 -2.53 -6.20
CA LEU A 640 -21.26 -2.98 -7.48
C LEU A 640 -22.43 -3.94 -7.31
N GLU A 641 -22.27 -4.98 -6.49
CA GLU A 641 -23.32 -5.98 -6.26
C GLU A 641 -24.53 -5.35 -5.58
N THR A 642 -24.31 -4.50 -4.57
CA THR A 642 -25.39 -3.82 -3.86
C THR A 642 -26.17 -2.97 -4.85
N GLY A 643 -25.49 -2.07 -5.58
CA GLY A 643 -26.12 -1.18 -6.56
C GLY A 643 -26.88 -1.91 -7.67
N SER A 644 -26.39 -3.07 -8.10
CA SER A 644 -26.99 -3.90 -9.14
C SER A 644 -28.21 -4.69 -8.69
N CYS A 645 -28.30 -5.03 -7.39
CA CYS A 645 -29.44 -5.74 -6.81
C CYS A 645 -30.58 -4.78 -6.44
N ARG A 646 -31.75 -5.33 -6.04
CA ARG A 646 -32.87 -4.52 -5.57
C ARG A 646 -32.60 -4.03 -4.14
N ALA A 647 -33.05 -2.80 -3.83
CA ALA A 647 -32.80 -2.14 -2.54
C ALA A 647 -33.28 -2.94 -1.31
N LYS A 648 -34.28 -3.83 -1.48
CA LYS A 648 -34.82 -4.71 -0.41
C LYS A 648 -33.88 -5.84 0.05
N ASN A 649 -32.74 -5.99 -0.62
CA ASN A 649 -31.72 -7.01 -0.33
C ASN A 649 -30.32 -6.41 -0.12
N ALA A 650 -30.21 -5.08 -0.02
CA ALA A 650 -28.94 -4.37 0.04
C ALA A 650 -28.12 -4.76 1.27
N SER A 651 -28.73 -4.83 2.46
CA SER A 651 -28.04 -5.25 3.69
C SER A 651 -27.48 -6.66 3.53
N ASN A 652 -28.27 -7.57 2.93
CA ASN A 652 -27.84 -8.94 2.73
C ASN A 652 -26.68 -9.08 1.74
N VAL A 653 -26.67 -8.29 0.66
CA VAL A 653 -25.57 -8.30 -0.33
C VAL A 653 -24.29 -7.75 0.29
N LEU A 654 -24.36 -6.64 1.03
CA LEU A 654 -23.24 -6.07 1.76
C LEU A 654 -22.66 -7.07 2.78
N MET A 655 -23.53 -7.68 3.57
CA MET A 655 -23.15 -8.71 4.53
C MET A 655 -22.43 -9.88 3.87
N LYS A 656 -22.94 -10.37 2.73
CA LYS A 656 -22.30 -11.46 2.00
C LYS A 656 -20.88 -11.10 1.57
N ASN A 657 -20.63 -9.88 1.10
CA ASN A 657 -19.29 -9.43 0.71
C ASN A 657 -18.34 -9.40 1.90
N LEU A 658 -18.78 -8.88 3.06
CA LEU A 658 -18.00 -8.90 4.30
C LEU A 658 -17.74 -10.32 4.82
N VAL A 659 -18.76 -11.19 4.80
CA VAL A 659 -18.63 -12.59 5.18
C VAL A 659 -17.68 -13.31 4.21
N ASN A 660 -17.73 -13.00 2.91
CA ASN A 660 -16.88 -13.63 1.92
C ASN A 660 -15.40 -13.34 2.17
N VAL A 661 -15.02 -12.08 2.40
CA VAL A 661 -13.62 -11.75 2.68
C VAL A 661 -13.17 -12.37 4.01
N THR A 662 -13.99 -12.31 5.07
CA THR A 662 -13.60 -12.82 6.40
C THR A 662 -13.52 -14.35 6.45
N VAL A 663 -14.54 -15.06 5.97
CA VAL A 663 -14.52 -16.54 5.87
C VAL A 663 -13.48 -16.99 4.85
N GLY A 664 -13.31 -16.23 3.76
CA GLY A 664 -12.31 -16.48 2.74
C GLY A 664 -10.89 -16.45 3.30
N THR A 665 -10.55 -15.46 4.14
CA THR A 665 -9.29 -15.41 4.90
C THR A 665 -9.06 -16.64 5.73
N LEU A 666 -10.05 -17.07 6.52
CA LEU A 666 -9.91 -18.25 7.37
C LEU A 666 -9.78 -19.53 6.53
N GLY A 667 -10.55 -19.67 5.45
CA GLY A 667 -10.44 -20.80 4.53
C GLY A 667 -9.05 -20.90 3.89
N TRP A 668 -8.50 -19.76 3.46
CA TRP A 668 -7.16 -19.68 2.88
C TRP A 668 -6.04 -19.96 3.89
N TRP A 669 -6.14 -19.41 5.10
CA TRP A 669 -5.16 -19.66 6.16
C TRP A 669 -5.16 -21.11 6.66
N VAL A 670 -6.33 -21.69 6.91
CA VAL A 670 -6.43 -23.03 7.49
C VAL A 670 -6.02 -24.11 6.47
N PHE A 671 -6.58 -24.06 5.26
CA PHE A 671 -6.44 -25.12 4.25
C PHE A 671 -5.96 -24.61 2.90
N GLY A 672 -6.39 -23.43 2.47
CA GLY A 672 -6.21 -23.01 1.08
C GLY A 672 -4.75 -22.86 0.68
N TRP A 673 -3.93 -22.17 1.48
CA TRP A 673 -2.49 -22.07 1.23
C TRP A 673 -1.83 -23.45 1.20
N ALA A 674 -2.16 -24.30 2.18
CA ALA A 674 -1.60 -25.64 2.32
C ALA A 674 -1.83 -26.49 1.06
N PHE A 675 -3.04 -26.43 0.48
CA PHE A 675 -3.35 -27.15 -0.75
C PHE A 675 -2.81 -26.48 -2.00
N ALA A 676 -2.70 -25.15 -2.04
CA ALA A 676 -2.20 -24.41 -3.19
C ALA A 676 -0.67 -24.51 -3.36
N TYR A 677 0.08 -24.25 -2.28
CA TYR A 677 1.53 -24.06 -2.32
C TYR A 677 2.28 -24.99 -1.34
N GLY A 678 1.65 -25.38 -0.23
CA GLY A 678 2.33 -26.11 0.84
C GLY A 678 3.34 -25.25 1.60
N SER A 679 4.19 -25.88 2.43
CA SER A 679 5.18 -25.17 3.25
C SER A 679 6.41 -24.68 2.47
N GLN A 680 6.68 -25.27 1.29
CA GLN A 680 7.86 -25.00 0.46
C GLN A 680 7.51 -24.27 -0.85
N GLY A 681 6.29 -23.75 -1.00
CA GLY A 681 5.89 -22.96 -2.16
C GLY A 681 5.47 -23.77 -3.42
N THR A 682 5.74 -25.08 -3.49
CA THR A 682 5.33 -25.91 -4.63
C THR A 682 4.80 -27.28 -4.17
N PRO A 683 3.65 -27.76 -4.68
CA PRO A 683 3.15 -29.11 -4.44
C PRO A 683 4.11 -30.19 -4.98
N LYS A 684 4.70 -30.99 -4.08
CA LYS A 684 5.66 -32.06 -4.45
C LYS A 684 5.10 -33.12 -5.41
N ASN A 685 3.79 -33.33 -5.41
CA ASN A 685 3.11 -34.28 -6.29
C ASN A 685 2.56 -33.63 -7.59
N GLY A 686 2.80 -32.33 -7.78
CA GLY A 686 2.31 -31.55 -8.93
C GLY A 686 0.79 -31.33 -8.97
N PHE A 687 0.02 -31.75 -7.96
CA PHE A 687 -1.45 -31.71 -7.96
C PHE A 687 -2.07 -30.98 -6.76
N ILE A 688 -1.56 -31.22 -5.55
CA ILE A 688 -2.09 -30.68 -4.29
C ILE A 688 -1.00 -30.65 -3.22
N GLY A 689 -0.86 -29.53 -2.51
CA GLY A 689 0.03 -29.44 -1.36
C GLY A 689 -0.47 -30.27 -0.16
N THR A 690 0.44 -30.72 0.69
CA THR A 690 0.13 -31.69 1.78
C THR A 690 0.63 -31.26 3.15
N ASP A 691 1.16 -30.05 3.26
CA ASP A 691 1.71 -29.42 4.47
C ASP A 691 1.39 -27.91 4.46
N GLY A 692 1.77 -27.15 5.50
CA GLY A 692 1.45 -25.72 5.55
C GLY A 692 0.09 -25.35 6.18
N PHE A 693 -0.65 -26.31 6.72
CA PHE A 693 -1.95 -26.07 7.36
C PHE A 693 -1.82 -25.12 8.56
N PHE A 694 -2.79 -24.21 8.73
CA PHE A 694 -2.79 -23.19 9.80
C PHE A 694 -1.53 -22.30 9.82
N GLY A 695 -0.82 -22.15 8.69
CA GLY A 695 0.44 -21.40 8.64
C GLY A 695 1.63 -22.13 9.29
N ILE A 696 1.50 -23.44 9.60
CA ILE A 696 2.61 -24.24 10.12
C ILE A 696 3.72 -24.30 9.08
N GLY A 697 4.94 -23.89 9.46
CA GLY A 697 6.08 -23.81 8.54
C GLY A 697 6.28 -22.45 7.90
N PHE A 698 5.55 -21.41 8.33
CA PHE A 698 5.74 -20.03 7.84
C PHE A 698 6.88 -19.30 8.54
N TYR A 699 7.56 -19.97 9.47
CA TYR A 699 8.63 -19.40 10.28
C TYR A 699 9.85 -20.30 10.27
N THR A 700 11.01 -19.69 10.38
CA THR A 700 12.29 -20.35 10.63
C THR A 700 12.90 -19.82 11.91
N MET A 701 13.76 -20.63 12.56
CA MET A 701 14.50 -20.22 13.75
C MET A 701 15.98 -20.33 13.46
N ASP A 702 16.72 -19.24 13.64
CA ASP A 702 18.17 -19.26 13.59
C ASP A 702 18.71 -20.08 14.76
N ALA A 703 19.44 -21.15 14.46
CA ALA A 703 19.94 -22.10 15.47
C ALA A 703 21.00 -21.50 16.41
N THR A 704 21.62 -20.38 16.04
CA THR A 704 22.72 -19.73 16.78
C THR A 704 22.19 -18.61 17.67
N THR A 705 21.37 -17.72 17.12
CA THR A 705 20.81 -16.57 17.82
C THR A 705 19.48 -16.90 18.50
N GLY A 706 18.78 -17.95 18.04
CA GLY A 706 17.42 -18.29 18.45
C GLY A 706 16.37 -17.33 17.93
N VAL A 707 16.71 -16.49 16.94
CA VAL A 707 15.78 -15.53 16.34
C VAL A 707 14.77 -16.26 15.46
N ILE A 708 13.49 -15.99 15.67
CA ILE A 708 12.39 -16.49 14.86
C ILE A 708 12.04 -15.45 13.81
N SER A 709 12.06 -15.85 12.55
CA SER A 709 11.75 -14.99 11.41
C SER A 709 10.74 -15.63 10.45
N PRO A 710 9.96 -14.83 9.72
CA PRO A 710 9.17 -15.35 8.60
C PRO A 710 10.07 -16.12 7.64
N LEU A 711 9.61 -17.30 7.21
CA LEU A 711 10.31 -18.11 6.23
C LEU A 711 10.39 -17.33 4.92
N ALA A 712 11.62 -17.05 4.47
CA ALA A 712 11.88 -16.45 3.17
C ALA A 712 12.56 -17.46 2.25
N SER A 713 12.14 -17.46 0.98
CA SER A 713 12.85 -18.13 -0.12
C SER A 713 13.73 -17.11 -0.81
N CYS A 714 14.99 -17.45 -1.03
CA CYS A 714 15.96 -16.58 -1.69
C CYS A 714 16.45 -17.22 -2.98
N ASP A 715 16.55 -16.43 -4.03
CA ASP A 715 17.16 -16.78 -5.32
C ASP A 715 18.16 -15.70 -5.75
N ALA A 716 18.55 -15.71 -7.03
CA ALA A 716 19.47 -14.74 -7.60
C ALA A 716 18.85 -13.35 -7.81
N ASP A 717 17.55 -13.17 -7.57
CA ASP A 717 16.83 -11.92 -7.80
C ASP A 717 16.39 -11.28 -6.48
N GLY A 718 16.28 -12.05 -5.39
CA GLY A 718 16.12 -11.53 -4.03
C GLY A 718 15.59 -12.58 -3.03
N CYS A 719 15.27 -12.13 -1.82
CA CYS A 719 14.56 -12.94 -0.83
C CYS A 719 13.11 -12.47 -0.71
N GLN A 720 12.15 -13.39 -0.84
CA GLN A 720 10.73 -13.12 -0.63
C GLN A 720 10.15 -13.95 0.52
N SER A 721 9.37 -13.31 1.39
CA SER A 721 8.72 -13.98 2.51
C SER A 721 7.53 -14.83 2.05
N THR A 722 7.40 -16.03 2.59
CA THR A 722 6.22 -16.91 2.41
C THR A 722 4.94 -16.18 2.82
N MET A 723 5.02 -15.33 3.84
CA MET A 723 3.89 -14.53 4.32
C MET A 723 3.48 -13.42 3.35
N LEU A 724 4.45 -12.88 2.60
CA LEU A 724 4.19 -11.88 1.57
C LEU A 724 3.41 -12.51 0.43
N SER A 725 3.88 -13.67 -0.04
CA SER A 725 3.19 -14.48 -1.03
C SER A 725 1.81 -14.91 -0.54
N TRP A 726 1.67 -15.31 0.73
CA TRP A 726 0.38 -15.62 1.33
C TRP A 726 -0.58 -14.44 1.28
N PHE A 727 -0.11 -13.25 1.68
CA PHE A 727 -0.91 -12.03 1.71
C PHE A 727 -1.37 -11.62 0.32
N PHE A 728 -0.48 -11.63 -0.66
CA PHE A 728 -0.80 -11.30 -2.05
C PHE A 728 -1.80 -12.31 -2.63
N GLN A 729 -1.53 -13.61 -2.53
CA GLN A 729 -2.36 -14.67 -3.12
C GLN A 729 -3.72 -14.84 -2.42
N TRP A 730 -3.81 -14.53 -1.13
CA TRP A 730 -5.07 -14.48 -0.38
C TRP A 730 -6.08 -13.52 -1.02
N ALA A 731 -5.60 -12.35 -1.47
CA ALA A 731 -6.45 -11.32 -2.04
C ALA A 731 -7.13 -11.80 -3.35
N PHE A 732 -6.41 -12.58 -4.16
CA PHE A 732 -6.94 -13.21 -5.39
C PHE A 732 -7.93 -14.33 -5.07
N CYS A 733 -7.60 -15.20 -4.12
CA CYS A 733 -8.47 -16.29 -3.67
C CYS A 733 -9.83 -15.79 -3.20
N THR A 734 -9.82 -14.76 -2.35
CA THR A 734 -11.07 -14.17 -1.83
C THR A 734 -11.85 -13.45 -2.93
N ALA A 735 -11.20 -12.78 -3.88
CA ALA A 735 -11.86 -12.20 -5.05
C ALA A 735 -12.57 -13.27 -5.91
N GLY A 736 -11.91 -14.42 -6.14
CA GLY A 736 -12.49 -15.57 -6.83
C GLY A 736 -13.77 -16.08 -6.17
N ALA A 737 -13.82 -16.11 -4.84
CA ALA A 737 -15.04 -16.43 -4.10
C ALA A 737 -16.09 -15.31 -4.22
N THR A 738 -15.70 -14.02 -4.14
CA THR A 738 -16.63 -12.89 -4.25
C THR A 738 -17.37 -12.87 -5.59
N ILE A 739 -16.73 -13.24 -6.70
CA ILE A 739 -17.39 -13.35 -8.03
C ILE A 739 -18.66 -14.22 -7.95
N VAL A 740 -18.62 -15.31 -7.17
CA VAL A 740 -19.77 -16.21 -7.02
C VAL A 740 -20.92 -15.54 -6.25
N SER A 741 -20.61 -14.65 -5.31
CA SER A 741 -21.60 -13.88 -4.53
C SER A 741 -22.56 -13.15 -5.46
N GLY A 742 -22.03 -12.42 -6.44
CA GLY A 742 -22.82 -11.66 -7.41
C GLY A 742 -23.83 -12.52 -8.17
N GLY A 743 -23.38 -13.67 -8.70
CA GLY A 743 -24.25 -14.58 -9.46
C GLY A 743 -25.40 -15.16 -8.63
N VAL A 744 -25.18 -15.47 -7.36
CA VAL A 744 -26.21 -16.07 -6.49
C VAL A 744 -26.98 -15.04 -5.64
N ALA A 745 -26.84 -13.75 -5.95
CA ALA A 745 -27.45 -12.68 -5.15
C ALA A 745 -28.99 -12.78 -5.07
N GLU A 746 -29.53 -12.18 -4.00
CA GLU A 746 -30.94 -12.04 -3.66
C GLU A 746 -31.75 -13.31 -3.34
N ARG A 747 -31.21 -14.52 -3.53
CA ARG A 747 -31.98 -15.76 -3.28
C ARG A 747 -31.24 -16.89 -2.55
N VAL A 748 -29.94 -16.78 -2.35
CA VAL A 748 -29.17 -17.71 -1.51
C VAL A 748 -29.34 -17.37 -0.03
N LYS A 749 -29.41 -18.37 0.86
CA LYS A 749 -29.31 -18.14 2.30
C LYS A 749 -27.88 -17.74 2.68
N SER A 750 -27.71 -16.69 3.47
CA SER A 750 -26.38 -16.14 3.74
C SER A 750 -25.42 -17.06 4.52
N PRO A 751 -25.83 -17.79 5.58
CA PRO A 751 -24.95 -18.79 6.22
C PRO A 751 -24.54 -19.91 5.27
N THR A 752 -25.42 -20.28 4.35
CA THR A 752 -25.14 -21.30 3.34
C THR A 752 -24.13 -20.81 2.32
N TYR A 753 -24.20 -19.53 1.95
CA TYR A 753 -23.16 -18.89 1.14
C TYR A 753 -21.82 -18.84 1.89
N ALA A 754 -21.80 -18.59 3.20
CA ALA A 754 -20.57 -18.64 4.01
C ALA A 754 -19.90 -20.02 3.96
N VAL A 755 -20.68 -21.11 4.07
CA VAL A 755 -20.18 -22.48 3.91
C VAL A 755 -19.59 -22.70 2.52
N TYR A 756 -20.29 -22.25 1.48
CA TYR A 756 -19.80 -22.35 0.11
C TYR A 756 -18.51 -21.54 -0.10
N ALA A 757 -18.45 -20.29 0.39
CA ALA A 757 -17.27 -19.44 0.31
C ALA A 757 -16.08 -20.09 1.00
N PHE A 758 -16.29 -20.72 2.17
CA PHE A 758 -15.26 -21.53 2.82
C PHE A 758 -14.81 -22.68 1.91
N CYS A 759 -15.72 -23.49 1.35
CA CYS A 759 -15.35 -24.58 0.42
C CYS A 759 -14.58 -24.08 -0.81
N MET A 760 -14.96 -22.92 -1.35
CA MET A 760 -14.30 -22.29 -2.48
C MET A 760 -12.86 -21.92 -2.14
N THR A 761 -12.63 -21.19 -1.05
CA THR A 761 -11.29 -20.67 -0.68
C THR A 761 -10.40 -21.69 0.02
N SER A 762 -10.99 -22.74 0.61
CA SER A 762 -10.27 -23.82 1.29
C SER A 762 -9.93 -25.00 0.40
N PHE A 763 -10.64 -25.23 -0.71
CA PHE A 763 -10.42 -26.42 -1.54
C PHE A 763 -10.58 -26.19 -3.04
N ILE A 764 -11.70 -25.63 -3.53
CA ILE A 764 -11.95 -25.58 -4.99
C ILE A 764 -10.92 -24.70 -5.70
N TYR A 765 -10.76 -23.45 -5.26
CA TYR A 765 -9.82 -22.49 -5.82
C TYR A 765 -8.35 -22.86 -5.59
N PRO A 766 -7.92 -23.23 -4.35
CA PRO A 766 -6.54 -23.65 -4.08
C PRO A 766 -6.00 -24.74 -5.00
N ILE A 767 -6.82 -25.70 -5.40
CA ILE A 767 -6.38 -26.79 -6.26
C ILE A 767 -6.14 -26.32 -7.70
N VAL A 768 -6.95 -25.37 -8.18
CA VAL A 768 -6.66 -24.71 -9.46
C VAL A 768 -5.32 -23.98 -9.37
N VAL A 769 -5.05 -23.27 -8.27
CA VAL A 769 -3.75 -22.64 -8.02
C VAL A 769 -2.62 -23.67 -7.99
N ALA A 770 -2.78 -24.78 -7.27
CA ALA A 770 -1.78 -25.84 -7.17
C ALA A 770 -1.35 -26.39 -8.52
N TRP A 771 -2.30 -26.57 -9.45
CA TRP A 771 -2.01 -27.03 -10.80
C TRP A 771 -1.29 -25.97 -11.64
N SER A 772 -1.64 -24.71 -11.39
CA SER A 772 -1.24 -23.53 -12.16
C SER A 772 -0.07 -22.80 -11.49
N TRP A 773 -0.32 -21.68 -10.81
CA TRP A 773 0.70 -20.84 -10.18
C TRP A 773 1.52 -21.52 -9.08
N GLY A 774 1.01 -22.62 -8.51
CA GLY A 774 1.76 -23.46 -7.57
C GLY A 774 2.89 -24.27 -8.21
N GLY A 775 3.07 -24.22 -9.53
CA GLY A 775 4.11 -24.98 -10.25
C GLY A 775 3.72 -26.44 -10.51
N GLY A 776 2.42 -26.75 -10.49
CA GLY A 776 1.90 -28.09 -10.69
C GLY A 776 1.91 -28.55 -12.15
N TRP A 777 1.15 -29.62 -12.42
CA TRP A 777 1.17 -30.31 -13.71
C TRP A 777 0.74 -29.44 -14.90
N LEU A 778 -0.05 -28.37 -14.71
CA LEU A 778 -0.38 -27.47 -15.82
C LEU A 778 0.83 -26.63 -16.25
N ALA A 779 1.75 -26.29 -15.34
CA ALA A 779 2.91 -25.46 -15.63
C ALA A 779 3.82 -26.02 -16.73
N SER A 780 3.77 -27.33 -16.99
CA SER A 780 4.52 -28.02 -18.05
C SER A 780 3.62 -28.87 -18.96
N VAL A 781 2.32 -28.59 -19.01
CA VAL A 781 1.37 -29.37 -19.82
C VAL A 781 1.74 -29.33 -21.31
N LEU A 782 1.67 -30.48 -21.97
CA LEU A 782 2.10 -30.68 -23.37
C LEU A 782 3.54 -30.20 -23.65
N ASP A 783 4.42 -30.24 -22.64
CA ASP A 783 5.82 -29.79 -22.70
C ASP A 783 6.00 -28.29 -23.05
N VAL A 784 4.93 -27.50 -22.99
CA VAL A 784 4.92 -26.06 -23.32
C VAL A 784 4.35 -25.18 -22.20
N GLY A 785 3.60 -25.76 -21.26
CA GLY A 785 2.93 -25.02 -20.19
C GLY A 785 1.72 -24.23 -20.67
N TYR A 786 1.02 -23.55 -19.76
CA TYR A 786 -0.06 -22.60 -20.08
C TYR A 786 0.39 -21.16 -19.81
N MET A 787 -0.36 -20.18 -20.30
CA MET A 787 -0.19 -18.76 -19.93
C MET A 787 -1.42 -18.22 -19.21
N ASP A 788 -1.24 -17.74 -17.99
CA ASP A 788 -2.26 -16.98 -17.25
C ASP A 788 -1.55 -16.07 -16.23
N PHE A 789 -1.10 -14.91 -16.71
CA PHE A 789 -0.22 -14.00 -15.98
C PHE A 789 -0.81 -13.57 -14.63
N ALA A 790 -2.04 -13.04 -14.63
CA ALA A 790 -2.71 -12.56 -13.43
C ALA A 790 -4.05 -13.27 -13.13
N GLY A 791 -4.55 -14.20 -13.97
CA GLY A 791 -5.69 -15.06 -13.62
C GLY A 791 -7.01 -14.83 -14.37
N SER A 792 -7.03 -14.68 -15.70
CA SER A 792 -8.29 -14.81 -16.47
C SER A 792 -8.86 -16.22 -16.34
N GLY A 793 -8.00 -17.23 -16.21
CA GLY A 793 -8.37 -18.61 -15.91
C GLY A 793 -8.47 -18.85 -14.41
N VAL A 794 -7.36 -18.72 -13.70
CA VAL A 794 -7.22 -19.11 -12.29
C VAL A 794 -8.21 -18.38 -11.40
N VAL A 795 -8.47 -17.08 -11.62
CA VAL A 795 -9.42 -16.30 -10.81
C VAL A 795 -10.77 -16.17 -11.50
N HIS A 796 -10.80 -15.54 -12.68
CA HIS A 796 -12.05 -15.13 -13.29
C HIS A 796 -12.84 -16.31 -13.85
N LEU A 797 -12.20 -17.23 -14.57
CA LEU A 797 -12.88 -18.42 -15.07
C LEU A 797 -13.34 -19.30 -13.89
N THR A 798 -12.49 -19.57 -12.91
CA THR A 798 -12.83 -20.36 -11.70
C THR A 798 -14.04 -19.79 -10.98
N GLY A 799 -14.05 -18.48 -10.70
CA GLY A 799 -15.18 -17.79 -10.07
C GLY A 799 -16.41 -17.76 -10.96
N GLY A 800 -16.24 -17.45 -12.26
CA GLY A 800 -17.33 -17.27 -13.22
C GLY A 800 -18.08 -18.55 -13.57
N VAL A 801 -17.39 -19.69 -13.70
CA VAL A 801 -18.03 -21.01 -13.93
C VAL A 801 -18.68 -21.53 -12.67
N SER A 802 -18.11 -21.20 -11.50
CA SER A 802 -18.72 -21.50 -10.21
C SER A 802 -19.99 -20.69 -9.97
N ALA A 803 -20.00 -19.41 -10.37
CA ALA A 803 -21.19 -18.56 -10.40
C ALA A 803 -22.25 -19.11 -11.35
N LEU A 804 -21.84 -19.63 -12.51
CA LEU A 804 -22.76 -20.24 -13.48
C LEU A 804 -23.39 -21.51 -12.91
N ALA A 805 -22.58 -22.38 -12.30
CA ALA A 805 -23.07 -23.58 -11.63
C ALA A 805 -24.07 -23.22 -10.51
N GLY A 806 -23.74 -22.23 -9.68
CA GLY A 806 -24.61 -21.72 -8.63
C GLY A 806 -25.94 -21.18 -9.17
N THR A 807 -25.91 -20.26 -10.13
CA THR A 807 -27.11 -19.65 -10.72
C THR A 807 -28.04 -20.69 -11.34
N VAL A 808 -27.49 -21.67 -12.06
CA VAL A 808 -28.24 -22.78 -12.67
C VAL A 808 -28.88 -23.67 -11.61
N VAL A 809 -28.13 -24.06 -10.57
CA VAL A 809 -28.67 -24.91 -9.49
C VAL A 809 -29.73 -24.17 -8.66
N LEU A 810 -29.52 -22.89 -8.37
CA LEU A 810 -30.49 -22.06 -7.65
C LEU A 810 -31.78 -21.85 -8.44
N GLY A 811 -31.67 -21.71 -9.77
CA GLY A 811 -32.74 -21.26 -10.64
C GLY A 811 -32.98 -19.74 -10.54
N PRO A 812 -33.87 -19.20 -11.38
CA PRO A 812 -34.04 -17.75 -11.48
C PRO A 812 -34.78 -17.11 -10.32
N ARG A 813 -34.58 -15.82 -10.10
CA ARG A 813 -35.40 -15.02 -9.17
C ARG A 813 -36.85 -15.00 -9.68
N LYS A 814 -37.81 -15.18 -8.77
CA LYS A 814 -39.25 -15.20 -9.10
C LYS A 814 -39.64 -13.88 -9.77
N GLY A 815 -40.24 -13.94 -10.96
CA GLY A 815 -40.66 -12.76 -11.73
C GLY A 815 -39.63 -12.21 -12.73
N ARG A 816 -38.34 -12.59 -12.65
CA ARG A 816 -37.26 -11.99 -13.47
C ARG A 816 -37.51 -11.98 -14.98
N PHE A 817 -38.11 -13.05 -15.50
CA PHE A 817 -38.39 -13.22 -16.93
C PHE A 817 -39.85 -12.93 -17.31
N VAL A 818 -40.65 -12.44 -16.35
CA VAL A 818 -42.04 -12.01 -16.54
C VAL A 818 -42.12 -10.49 -16.51
N SER A 819 -41.51 -9.87 -15.49
CA SER A 819 -41.46 -8.41 -15.27
C SER A 819 -40.00 -7.96 -15.09
N PRO A 820 -39.19 -7.95 -16.17
CA PRO A 820 -37.75 -7.65 -16.09
C PRO A 820 -37.43 -6.26 -15.51
N GLU A 821 -38.33 -5.29 -15.66
CA GLU A 821 -38.22 -3.92 -15.13
C GLU A 821 -38.13 -3.86 -13.59
N GLU A 822 -38.69 -4.84 -12.87
CA GLU A 822 -38.59 -4.91 -11.41
C GLU A 822 -37.18 -5.28 -10.91
N PHE A 823 -36.29 -5.69 -11.82
CA PHE A 823 -34.94 -6.16 -11.55
C PHE A 823 -33.86 -5.21 -12.07
N GLU A 824 -34.24 -3.99 -12.45
CA GLU A 824 -33.28 -2.94 -12.75
C GLU A 824 -32.44 -2.58 -11.52
N CYS A 825 -31.21 -2.11 -11.75
CA CYS A 825 -30.28 -1.73 -10.70
C CYS A 825 -30.87 -0.63 -9.82
N HIS A 826 -30.89 -0.82 -8.50
CA HIS A 826 -31.49 0.19 -7.61
C HIS A 826 -30.62 1.45 -7.45
N SER A 827 -29.29 1.36 -7.68
CA SER A 827 -28.37 2.49 -7.54
C SER A 827 -27.20 2.42 -8.52
N LEU A 828 -27.33 3.10 -9.66
CA LEU A 828 -26.24 3.28 -10.62
C LEU A 828 -25.00 3.97 -10.04
N PRO A 829 -25.09 4.98 -9.15
CA PRO A 829 -23.91 5.55 -8.51
C PRO A 829 -23.08 4.52 -7.75
N LEU A 830 -23.71 3.54 -7.07
CA LEU A 830 -22.99 2.46 -6.40
C LEU A 830 -22.35 1.48 -7.40
N VAL A 831 -23.01 1.20 -8.53
CA VAL A 831 -22.43 0.40 -9.62
C VAL A 831 -21.18 1.07 -10.20
N VAL A 832 -21.25 2.37 -10.47
CA VAL A 832 -20.13 3.16 -11.01
C VAL A 832 -19.00 3.25 -9.98
N LEU A 833 -19.31 3.55 -8.72
CA LEU A 833 -18.32 3.59 -7.64
C LEU A 833 -17.63 2.23 -7.47
N GLY A 834 -18.41 1.14 -7.51
CA GLY A 834 -17.89 -0.22 -7.45
C GLY A 834 -16.95 -0.53 -8.62
N THR A 835 -17.34 -0.14 -9.84
CA THR A 835 -16.52 -0.31 -11.04
C THR A 835 -15.19 0.44 -10.95
N PHE A 836 -15.20 1.69 -10.48
CA PHE A 836 -13.95 2.46 -10.30
C PHE A 836 -13.07 1.89 -9.20
N ALA A 837 -13.64 1.45 -8.08
CA ALA A 837 -12.87 0.80 -7.02
C ALA A 837 -12.26 -0.53 -7.50
N LEU A 838 -12.98 -1.31 -8.32
CA LEU A 838 -12.45 -2.52 -8.96
C LEU A 838 -11.32 -2.20 -9.94
N TRP A 839 -11.48 -1.19 -10.80
CA TRP A 839 -10.41 -0.77 -11.72
C TRP A 839 -9.17 -0.28 -10.93
N PHE A 840 -9.37 0.53 -9.90
CA PHE A 840 -8.27 0.98 -9.03
C PHE A 840 -7.53 -0.21 -8.38
N GLY A 841 -8.26 -1.16 -7.80
CA GLY A 841 -7.66 -2.38 -7.24
C GLY A 841 -6.99 -3.27 -8.29
N TRP A 842 -7.43 -3.20 -9.55
CA TRP A 842 -6.84 -3.94 -10.65
C TRP A 842 -5.39 -3.54 -10.96
N TYR A 843 -4.96 -2.34 -10.55
CA TYR A 843 -3.55 -1.94 -10.61
C TYR A 843 -2.68 -2.69 -9.58
N GLY A 844 -3.26 -3.21 -8.50
CA GLY A 844 -2.58 -4.19 -7.64
C GLY A 844 -2.69 -5.61 -8.20
N PHE A 845 -3.77 -5.91 -8.92
CA PHE A 845 -4.04 -7.25 -9.44
C PHE A 845 -3.12 -7.61 -10.61
N ASN A 846 -3.18 -6.85 -11.71
CA ASN A 846 -2.43 -7.16 -12.91
C ASN A 846 -0.95 -6.74 -12.76
N PRO A 847 -0.59 -5.45 -12.55
CA PRO A 847 0.81 -5.06 -12.35
C PRO A 847 1.49 -5.79 -11.17
N GLY A 848 0.79 -6.04 -10.06
CA GLY A 848 1.35 -6.78 -8.93
C GLY A 848 1.73 -8.23 -9.27
N SER A 849 1.14 -8.81 -10.32
CA SER A 849 1.48 -10.15 -10.80
C SER A 849 2.83 -10.21 -11.55
N THR A 850 3.59 -9.10 -11.62
CA THR A 850 5.03 -9.18 -11.90
C THR A 850 5.80 -9.85 -10.77
N LEU A 851 5.20 -10.01 -9.59
CA LEU A 851 5.76 -10.61 -8.38
C LEU A 851 7.00 -9.91 -7.80
N GLY A 852 7.42 -8.81 -8.42
CA GLY A 852 8.57 -8.03 -7.99
C GLY A 852 8.72 -6.74 -8.79
N MET A 853 9.58 -5.87 -8.29
CA MET A 853 10.01 -4.60 -8.87
C MET A 853 11.47 -4.27 -8.49
N HIS A 854 12.29 -5.30 -8.28
CA HIS A 854 13.67 -5.20 -7.83
C HIS A 854 14.63 -4.59 -8.87
N ASP A 855 14.28 -4.58 -10.15
CA ASP A 855 15.14 -4.06 -11.22
C ASP A 855 14.38 -3.27 -12.30
N GLY A 856 15.15 -2.73 -13.27
CA GLY A 856 14.59 -1.95 -14.37
C GLY A 856 13.72 -2.78 -15.34
N ALA A 857 13.97 -4.08 -15.47
CA ALA A 857 13.23 -4.95 -16.38
C ALA A 857 11.85 -5.29 -15.81
N THR A 858 11.80 -5.73 -14.55
CA THR A 858 10.56 -5.97 -13.80
C THR A 858 9.73 -4.69 -13.65
N GLY A 859 10.37 -3.55 -13.40
CA GLY A 859 9.71 -2.24 -13.38
C GLY A 859 9.10 -1.84 -14.75
N ALA A 860 9.83 -2.06 -15.85
CA ALA A 860 9.30 -1.81 -17.20
C ALA A 860 8.13 -2.74 -17.55
N LEU A 861 8.20 -4.01 -17.13
CA LEU A 861 7.11 -4.98 -17.27
C LEU A 861 5.86 -4.52 -16.49
N ALA A 862 6.00 -4.11 -15.23
CA ALA A 862 4.89 -3.59 -14.43
C ALA A 862 4.22 -2.37 -15.11
N ALA A 863 5.02 -1.48 -15.71
CA ALA A 863 4.51 -0.33 -16.46
C ALA A 863 3.72 -0.74 -17.71
N GLN A 864 4.23 -1.70 -18.48
CA GLN A 864 3.52 -2.26 -19.63
C GLN A 864 2.19 -2.92 -19.20
N VAL A 865 2.23 -3.73 -18.14
CA VAL A 865 1.05 -4.40 -17.61
C VAL A 865 -0.02 -3.39 -17.19
N ALA A 866 0.37 -2.27 -16.54
CA ALA A 866 -0.53 -1.20 -16.17
C ALA A 866 -1.17 -0.51 -17.39
N MET A 867 -0.39 -0.27 -18.46
CA MET A 867 -0.89 0.31 -19.71
C MET A 867 -1.88 -0.64 -20.41
N ASN A 868 -1.53 -1.93 -20.52
CA ASN A 868 -2.40 -2.95 -21.11
C ASN A 868 -3.72 -3.09 -20.35
N THR A 869 -3.65 -3.11 -19.01
CA THR A 869 -4.83 -3.15 -18.13
C THR A 869 -5.77 -1.97 -18.41
N THR A 870 -5.21 -0.76 -18.52
CA THR A 870 -5.97 0.48 -18.77
C THR A 870 -6.60 0.49 -20.16
N LEU A 871 -5.84 0.12 -21.20
CA LEU A 871 -6.32 0.12 -22.57
C LEU A 871 -7.47 -0.87 -22.77
N ALA A 872 -7.32 -2.11 -22.28
CA ALA A 872 -8.34 -3.14 -22.44
C ALA A 872 -9.63 -2.78 -21.70
N ALA A 873 -9.54 -2.21 -20.49
CA ALA A 873 -10.68 -1.71 -19.73
C ALA A 873 -11.46 -0.63 -20.52
N ALA A 874 -10.74 0.35 -21.05
CA ALA A 874 -11.34 1.43 -21.84
C ALA A 874 -12.02 0.91 -23.11
N THR A 875 -11.37 0.00 -23.85
CA THR A 875 -11.91 -0.52 -25.11
C THR A 875 -13.08 -1.46 -24.89
N GLY A 876 -13.05 -2.31 -23.86
CA GLY A 876 -14.19 -3.14 -23.48
C GLY A 876 -15.41 -2.30 -23.10
N GLY A 877 -15.22 -1.26 -22.29
CA GLY A 877 -16.26 -0.32 -21.90
C GLY A 877 -16.88 0.40 -23.11
N ILE A 878 -16.04 1.03 -23.94
CA ILE A 878 -16.50 1.75 -25.14
C ILE A 878 -17.21 0.80 -26.11
N THR A 879 -16.74 -0.43 -26.26
CA THR A 879 -17.36 -1.42 -27.13
C THR A 879 -18.80 -1.70 -26.71
N VAL A 880 -19.04 -2.01 -25.44
CA VAL A 880 -20.40 -2.28 -24.94
C VAL A 880 -21.27 -1.02 -25.02
N PHE A 881 -20.71 0.15 -24.69
CA PHE A 881 -21.40 1.42 -24.79
C PHE A 881 -21.91 1.68 -26.21
N ILE A 882 -21.06 1.53 -27.23
CA ILE A 882 -21.43 1.73 -28.64
C ILE A 882 -22.46 0.70 -29.08
N LEU A 883 -22.26 -0.58 -28.75
CA LEU A 883 -23.18 -1.66 -29.14
C LEU A 883 -24.58 -1.47 -28.56
N ARG A 884 -24.66 -1.20 -27.25
CA ARG A 884 -25.95 -0.98 -26.59
C ARG A 884 -26.61 0.31 -27.07
N TYR A 885 -25.86 1.39 -27.28
CA TYR A 885 -26.41 2.60 -27.88
C TYR A 885 -26.92 2.37 -29.30
N ALA A 886 -26.18 1.61 -30.12
CA ALA A 886 -26.57 1.32 -31.50
C ALA A 886 -27.91 0.58 -31.59
N VAL A 887 -28.17 -0.34 -30.67
CA VAL A 887 -29.41 -1.15 -30.61
C VAL A 887 -30.54 -0.44 -29.84
N MET A 888 -30.27 0.06 -28.63
CA MET A 888 -31.29 0.61 -27.73
C MET A 888 -31.59 2.08 -27.97
N LYS A 889 -30.70 2.83 -28.65
CA LYS A 889 -30.75 4.29 -28.82
C LYS A 889 -30.84 5.07 -27.49
N LYS A 890 -30.29 4.48 -26.42
CA LYS A 890 -30.21 5.05 -25.06
C LYS A 890 -28.82 4.79 -24.49
N TYR A 891 -28.37 5.65 -23.57
CA TYR A 891 -27.11 5.44 -22.84
C TYR A 891 -27.33 4.47 -21.69
N ASP A 892 -26.59 3.36 -21.71
CA ASP A 892 -26.64 2.33 -20.67
C ASP A 892 -25.34 2.34 -19.87
N VAL A 893 -25.39 2.99 -18.71
CA VAL A 893 -24.24 3.14 -17.81
C VAL A 893 -23.85 1.79 -17.18
N GLY A 894 -24.83 0.96 -16.81
CA GLY A 894 -24.55 -0.38 -16.25
C GLY A 894 -23.88 -1.30 -17.27
N GLY A 895 -24.35 -1.25 -18.52
CA GLY A 895 -23.69 -1.92 -19.63
C GLY A 895 -22.25 -1.46 -19.85
N LEU A 896 -22.00 -0.14 -19.83
CA LEU A 896 -20.64 0.41 -19.91
C LEU A 896 -19.76 -0.10 -18.76
N CYS A 897 -20.25 -0.08 -17.52
CA CYS A 897 -19.52 -0.62 -16.36
C CYS A 897 -19.12 -2.09 -16.54
N ASN A 898 -20.06 -2.94 -16.93
CA ASN A 898 -19.75 -4.35 -17.20
C ASN A 898 -18.81 -4.53 -18.41
N GLY A 899 -18.87 -3.65 -19.41
CA GLY A 899 -17.91 -3.64 -20.51
C GLY A 899 -16.49 -3.31 -20.07
N ILE A 900 -16.32 -2.36 -19.14
CA ILE A 900 -15.04 -2.04 -18.52
C ILE A 900 -14.49 -3.29 -17.82
N LEU A 901 -15.30 -3.92 -16.98
CA LEU A 901 -14.91 -5.14 -16.26
C LEU A 901 -14.60 -6.30 -17.22
N ALA A 902 -15.37 -6.47 -18.29
CA ALA A 902 -15.12 -7.48 -19.31
C ALA A 902 -13.75 -7.26 -19.99
N GLY A 903 -13.38 -6.01 -20.27
CA GLY A 903 -12.05 -5.64 -20.78
C GLY A 903 -10.93 -5.96 -19.80
N LEU A 904 -11.10 -5.59 -18.53
CA LEU A 904 -10.18 -5.90 -17.45
C LEU A 904 -9.96 -7.41 -17.29
N VAL A 905 -11.03 -8.21 -17.22
CA VAL A 905 -10.94 -9.68 -17.14
C VAL A 905 -10.24 -10.28 -18.35
N SER A 906 -10.52 -9.77 -19.56
CA SER A 906 -10.00 -10.34 -20.81
C SER A 906 -8.50 -10.17 -20.96
N ILE A 907 -7.92 -9.08 -20.43
CA ILE A 907 -6.48 -8.84 -20.55
C ILE A 907 -5.66 -9.52 -19.46
N THR A 908 -6.27 -9.89 -18.32
CA THR A 908 -5.58 -10.42 -17.13
C THR A 908 -4.63 -11.60 -17.40
N ALA A 909 -4.97 -12.56 -18.28
CA ALA A 909 -4.06 -13.67 -18.60
C ALA A 909 -2.86 -13.27 -19.44
N GLY A 910 -3.01 -12.25 -20.30
CA GLY A 910 -1.99 -11.83 -21.28
C GLY A 910 -1.33 -10.50 -20.95
N CYS A 911 -1.66 -9.86 -19.84
CA CYS A 911 -1.31 -8.45 -19.61
C CYS A 911 0.20 -8.18 -19.56
N GLY A 912 1.02 -9.17 -19.20
CA GLY A 912 2.48 -9.11 -19.23
C GLY A 912 3.13 -9.59 -20.53
N ASN A 913 2.36 -10.18 -21.45
CA ASN A 913 2.89 -10.97 -22.57
C ASN A 913 2.43 -10.48 -23.95
N VAL A 914 1.53 -9.49 -23.98
CA VAL A 914 1.01 -8.87 -25.20
C VAL A 914 1.38 -7.39 -25.27
N GLU A 915 1.45 -6.84 -26.48
CA GLU A 915 1.63 -5.40 -26.69
C GLU A 915 0.33 -4.61 -26.54
N CYS A 916 0.47 -3.29 -26.36
CA CYS A 916 -0.61 -2.32 -26.21
C CYS A 916 -1.66 -2.39 -27.33
N GLY A 917 -1.25 -2.62 -28.59
CA GLY A 917 -2.19 -2.79 -29.70
C GLY A 917 -3.04 -4.05 -29.56
N SER A 918 -2.44 -5.13 -29.07
CA SER A 918 -3.15 -6.37 -28.76
C SER A 918 -4.09 -6.19 -27.57
N ALA A 919 -3.67 -5.48 -26.52
CA ALA A 919 -4.54 -5.17 -25.37
C ALA A 919 -5.82 -4.41 -25.79
N PHE A 920 -5.71 -3.46 -26.73
CA PHE A 920 -6.87 -2.79 -27.33
C PHE A 920 -7.84 -3.80 -27.95
N ALA A 921 -7.35 -4.72 -28.78
CA ALA A 921 -8.14 -5.72 -29.48
C ALA A 921 -8.77 -6.73 -28.51
N ILE A 922 -8.00 -7.18 -27.52
CA ILE A 922 -8.46 -8.12 -26.48
C ILE A 922 -9.61 -7.52 -25.69
N GLY A 923 -9.52 -6.25 -25.27
CA GLY A 923 -10.60 -5.56 -24.58
C GLY A 923 -11.85 -5.37 -25.45
N LEU A 924 -11.67 -5.01 -26.73
CA LEU A 924 -12.77 -4.89 -27.69
C LEU A 924 -13.53 -6.21 -27.85
N VAL A 925 -12.81 -7.32 -28.11
CA VAL A 925 -13.43 -8.65 -28.22
C VAL A 925 -14.02 -9.10 -26.89
N GLY A 926 -13.39 -8.76 -25.77
CA GLY A 926 -13.93 -8.98 -24.42
C GLY A 926 -15.32 -8.35 -24.24
N GLY A 927 -15.49 -7.10 -24.68
CA GLY A 927 -16.79 -6.42 -24.68
C GLY A 927 -17.84 -7.13 -25.55
N LEU A 928 -17.46 -7.66 -26.71
CA LEU A 928 -18.33 -8.47 -27.58
C LEU A 928 -18.72 -9.81 -26.93
N VAL A 929 -17.75 -10.50 -26.32
CA VAL A 929 -17.94 -11.78 -25.63
C VAL A 929 -18.89 -11.61 -24.44
N TYR A 930 -18.70 -10.56 -23.63
CA TYR A 930 -19.62 -10.21 -22.56
C TYR A 930 -21.05 -9.97 -23.10
N GLN A 931 -21.19 -9.14 -24.14
CA GLN A 931 -22.51 -8.80 -24.65
C GLN A 931 -23.24 -10.03 -25.22
N ALA A 932 -22.52 -10.89 -25.96
CA ALA A 932 -23.06 -12.12 -26.52
C ALA A 932 -23.45 -13.13 -25.43
N SER A 933 -22.60 -13.31 -24.42
CA SER A 933 -22.86 -14.26 -23.32
C SER A 933 -23.98 -13.79 -22.39
N SER A 934 -24.06 -12.49 -22.06
CA SER A 934 -25.19 -11.92 -21.30
C SER A 934 -26.52 -12.15 -22.04
N MET A 935 -26.57 -11.92 -23.36
CA MET A 935 -27.75 -12.23 -24.19
C MET A 935 -28.08 -13.72 -24.23
N LEU A 936 -27.07 -14.59 -24.28
CA LEU A 936 -27.25 -16.04 -24.25
C LEU A 936 -27.88 -16.50 -22.94
N LEU A 937 -27.39 -16.03 -21.78
CA LEU A 937 -27.95 -16.38 -20.48
C LEU A 937 -29.41 -15.93 -20.36
N GLN A 938 -29.72 -14.71 -20.81
CA GLN A 938 -31.10 -14.22 -20.85
C GLN A 938 -31.99 -15.10 -21.73
N LYS A 939 -31.51 -15.52 -22.92
CA LYS A 939 -32.24 -16.43 -23.82
C LYS A 939 -32.48 -17.80 -23.19
N LEU A 940 -31.52 -18.31 -22.43
CA LEU A 940 -31.60 -19.57 -21.70
C LEU A 940 -32.39 -19.46 -20.38
N LYS A 941 -32.89 -18.26 -20.04
CA LYS A 941 -33.56 -17.97 -18.77
C LYS A 941 -32.71 -18.30 -17.54
N ILE A 942 -31.40 -18.09 -17.65
CA ILE A 942 -30.45 -18.15 -16.53
C ILE A 942 -30.33 -16.74 -15.96
N ASP A 943 -30.63 -16.60 -14.67
CA ASP A 943 -30.66 -15.32 -14.00
C ASP A 943 -29.41 -15.10 -13.16
N ASP A 944 -28.49 -14.32 -13.73
CA ASP A 944 -27.28 -13.82 -13.09
C ASP A 944 -27.49 -12.33 -12.74
N PRO A 945 -27.61 -11.95 -11.45
CA PRO A 945 -27.97 -10.60 -11.04
C PRO A 945 -26.99 -9.50 -11.46
N VAL A 946 -25.70 -9.82 -11.60
CA VAL A 946 -24.65 -8.83 -11.90
C VAL A 946 -23.91 -9.13 -13.20
N ASP A 947 -24.39 -10.12 -13.97
CA ASP A 947 -23.66 -10.71 -15.09
C ASP A 947 -22.26 -11.23 -14.67
N ALA A 948 -22.15 -11.86 -13.49
CA ALA A 948 -20.89 -12.43 -12.98
C ALA A 948 -20.29 -13.47 -13.93
N SER A 949 -21.10 -14.41 -14.42
CA SER A 949 -20.66 -15.44 -15.37
C SER A 949 -20.31 -14.88 -16.74
N PRO A 950 -21.10 -13.98 -17.38
CA PRO A 950 -20.68 -13.26 -18.59
C PRO A 950 -19.35 -12.53 -18.44
N VAL A 951 -19.19 -11.71 -17.39
CA VAL A 951 -17.99 -10.89 -17.18
C VAL A 951 -16.77 -11.74 -16.82
N HIS A 952 -16.90 -12.71 -15.92
CA HIS A 952 -15.75 -13.45 -15.41
C HIS A 952 -15.55 -14.81 -16.08
N GLY A 953 -16.63 -15.56 -16.31
CA GLY A 953 -16.57 -16.88 -16.92
C GLY A 953 -16.24 -16.79 -18.41
N PHE A 954 -17.12 -16.16 -19.20
CA PHE A 954 -16.94 -16.12 -20.66
C PHE A 954 -15.78 -15.23 -21.09
N CYS A 955 -15.61 -14.03 -20.52
CA CYS A 955 -14.43 -13.22 -20.81
C CYS A 955 -13.15 -13.82 -20.21
N GLY A 956 -13.23 -14.62 -19.14
CA GLY A 956 -12.10 -15.40 -18.63
C GLY A 956 -11.63 -16.46 -19.63
N ILE A 957 -12.57 -17.20 -20.24
CA ILE A 957 -12.26 -18.11 -21.37
C ILE A 957 -11.57 -17.34 -22.49
N TRP A 958 -12.16 -16.21 -22.92
CA TRP A 958 -11.59 -15.38 -23.97
C TRP A 958 -10.18 -14.89 -23.59
N GLY A 959 -9.97 -14.41 -22.36
CA GLY A 959 -8.67 -13.90 -21.94
C GLY A 959 -7.57 -14.95 -21.96
N VAL A 960 -7.85 -16.16 -21.47
CA VAL A 960 -6.89 -17.28 -21.54
C VAL A 960 -6.55 -17.63 -22.99
N LEU A 961 -7.55 -17.73 -23.86
CA LEU A 961 -7.32 -18.01 -25.29
C LEU A 961 -6.58 -16.86 -25.98
N ALA A 962 -6.94 -15.63 -25.68
CA ALA A 962 -6.35 -14.43 -26.25
C ALA A 962 -4.89 -14.26 -25.84
N ALA A 963 -4.53 -14.58 -24.59
CA ALA A 963 -3.13 -14.60 -24.16
C ALA A 963 -2.29 -15.52 -25.06
N GLY A 964 -2.81 -16.72 -25.38
CA GLY A 964 -2.18 -17.63 -26.34
C GLY A 964 -2.10 -17.06 -27.76
N LEU A 965 -3.19 -16.46 -28.26
CA LEU A 965 -3.29 -15.98 -29.64
C LEU A 965 -2.47 -14.73 -29.95
N PHE A 966 -2.30 -13.85 -28.97
CA PHE A 966 -1.66 -12.54 -29.12
C PHE A 966 -0.30 -12.46 -28.43
N ASP A 967 0.28 -13.58 -28.02
CA ASP A 967 1.63 -13.61 -27.46
C ASP A 967 2.66 -13.18 -28.52
N TRP A 968 3.57 -12.30 -28.13
CA TRP A 968 4.51 -11.63 -29.05
C TRP A 968 5.90 -12.24 -29.07
N GLY A 969 6.26 -13.00 -28.04
CA GLY A 969 7.55 -13.64 -27.98
C GLY A 969 8.77 -12.77 -27.68
N LYS A 970 9.94 -13.43 -27.67
CA LYS A 970 11.21 -12.87 -27.20
C LYS A 970 11.77 -11.83 -28.18
N GLY A 971 11.97 -10.63 -27.67
CA GLY A 971 12.46 -9.43 -28.38
C GLY A 971 12.57 -8.22 -27.45
N PHE A 972 11.83 -8.28 -26.34
CA PHE A 972 12.09 -7.58 -25.09
C PHE A 972 12.28 -8.66 -24.02
N ASP A 973 13.20 -8.49 -23.07
CA ASP A 973 13.47 -9.48 -22.01
C ASP A 973 12.25 -9.68 -21.09
N HIS A 974 11.34 -10.57 -21.48
CA HIS A 974 10.09 -10.82 -20.76
C HIS A 974 9.93 -12.27 -20.29
N TYR A 975 9.47 -12.38 -19.05
CA TYR A 975 9.00 -13.56 -18.35
C TYR A 975 7.63 -14.03 -18.92
N HIS A 976 7.46 -15.35 -19.08
CA HIS A 976 6.21 -16.09 -19.35
C HIS A 976 5.52 -16.05 -20.73
N GLY A 977 6.20 -15.65 -21.82
CA GLY A 977 5.62 -15.65 -23.19
C GLY A 977 6.17 -16.75 -24.11
N TRP A 978 5.35 -17.29 -25.02
CA TRP A 978 5.69 -18.32 -26.02
C TRP A 978 6.31 -17.79 -27.31
N SER A 979 7.31 -16.92 -27.23
CA SER A 979 8.14 -16.59 -28.40
C SER A 979 7.39 -16.30 -29.73
N GLY A 980 6.16 -15.78 -29.68
CA GLY A 980 5.34 -15.48 -30.86
C GLY A 980 5.21 -16.69 -31.80
N PHE A 981 4.97 -17.88 -31.25
CA PHE A 981 4.89 -19.19 -31.94
C PHE A 981 6.09 -19.60 -32.83
N GLY A 982 7.04 -18.70 -33.06
CA GLY A 982 8.13 -18.85 -34.00
C GLY A 982 9.30 -19.61 -33.40
N CYS A 983 9.51 -19.53 -32.08
CA CYS A 983 10.73 -20.06 -31.44
C CYS A 983 10.70 -20.17 -29.90
N MET A 984 10.10 -21.20 -29.27
CA MET A 984 10.26 -21.35 -27.80
C MET A 984 11.59 -22.00 -27.43
N PRO A 985 12.29 -21.53 -26.39
CA PRO A 985 13.42 -22.27 -25.83
C PRO A 985 12.96 -23.62 -25.25
N VAL A 986 13.80 -24.65 -25.34
CA VAL A 986 13.52 -25.98 -24.76
C VAL A 986 13.41 -25.90 -23.23
N SER A 987 14.18 -25.02 -22.60
CA SER A 987 14.08 -24.70 -21.17
C SER A 987 14.73 -23.35 -20.86
N GLU A 988 14.63 -22.89 -19.62
CA GLU A 988 15.37 -21.69 -19.15
C GLU A 988 16.89 -21.83 -19.31
N THR A 989 17.41 -23.05 -19.24
CA THR A 989 18.85 -23.35 -19.38
C THR A 989 19.26 -23.76 -20.80
N ASP A 990 18.28 -24.13 -21.63
CA ASP A 990 18.47 -24.55 -23.01
C ASP A 990 17.73 -23.63 -23.98
N SER A 991 18.48 -22.64 -24.48
CA SER A 991 18.00 -21.65 -25.45
C SER A 991 17.75 -22.20 -26.86
N THR A 992 17.85 -23.52 -27.08
CA THR A 992 17.55 -24.11 -28.39
C THR A 992 16.10 -23.89 -28.78
N CYS A 993 15.92 -23.46 -30.02
CA CYS A 993 14.66 -22.99 -30.56
C CYS A 993 13.75 -24.15 -31.00
N GLN A 994 12.69 -24.42 -30.25
CA GLN A 994 11.56 -25.24 -30.68
C GLN A 994 10.65 -24.42 -31.61
N THR A 995 10.44 -24.90 -32.84
CA THR A 995 9.59 -24.25 -33.84
C THR A 995 8.34 -25.11 -34.12
N GLY A 996 7.24 -24.51 -34.58
CA GLY A 996 6.03 -25.25 -34.96
C GLY A 996 5.11 -25.69 -33.81
N ILE A 997 5.38 -25.24 -32.59
CA ILE A 997 4.68 -25.59 -31.35
C ILE A 997 3.39 -24.79 -31.10
N GLY A 998 3.03 -23.85 -31.97
CA GLY A 998 1.88 -22.97 -31.71
C GLY A 998 0.54 -23.70 -31.57
N GLY A 999 0.35 -24.81 -32.29
CA GLY A 999 -0.82 -25.68 -32.08
C GLY A 999 -0.82 -26.34 -30.70
N THR A 1000 0.33 -26.81 -30.24
CA THR A 1000 0.53 -27.40 -28.90
C THR A 1000 0.27 -26.38 -27.80
N ALA A 1001 0.79 -25.17 -27.98
CA ALA A 1001 0.67 -24.08 -27.04
C ALA A 1001 -0.80 -23.63 -26.90
N ILE A 1002 -1.50 -23.34 -28.01
CA ILE A 1002 -2.95 -23.12 -27.97
C ILE A 1002 -3.70 -24.31 -27.33
N GLY A 1003 -3.26 -25.54 -27.61
CA GLY A 1003 -3.75 -26.76 -26.94
C GLY A 1003 -3.64 -26.71 -25.42
N ALA A 1004 -2.54 -26.19 -24.87
CA ALA A 1004 -2.35 -26.02 -23.43
C ALA A 1004 -3.34 -25.01 -22.82
N GLN A 1005 -3.61 -23.88 -23.50
CA GLN A 1005 -4.67 -22.94 -23.06
C GLN A 1005 -6.04 -23.60 -23.01
N PHE A 1006 -6.38 -24.41 -24.02
CA PHE A 1006 -7.64 -25.17 -24.03
C PHE A 1006 -7.71 -26.19 -22.88
N ILE A 1007 -6.60 -26.85 -22.55
CA ILE A 1007 -6.54 -27.77 -21.41
C ILE A 1007 -6.77 -27.00 -20.10
N LEU A 1008 -6.11 -25.86 -19.89
CA LEU A 1008 -6.37 -25.01 -18.72
C LEU A 1008 -7.86 -24.67 -18.61
N VAL A 1009 -8.45 -24.10 -19.67
CA VAL A 1009 -9.87 -23.72 -19.69
C VAL A 1009 -10.76 -24.90 -19.36
N LEU A 1010 -10.54 -26.05 -20.00
CA LEU A 1010 -11.34 -27.25 -19.80
C LEU A 1010 -11.22 -27.76 -18.36
N MET A 1011 -10.02 -27.80 -17.81
CA MET A 1011 -9.79 -28.32 -16.46
C MET A 1011 -10.38 -27.42 -15.39
N VAL A 1012 -10.29 -26.09 -15.55
CA VAL A 1012 -10.96 -25.15 -14.64
C VAL A 1012 -12.48 -25.30 -14.73
N ILE A 1013 -13.06 -25.39 -15.93
CA ILE A 1013 -14.50 -25.61 -16.10
C ILE A 1013 -14.94 -26.92 -15.43
N VAL A 1014 -14.23 -28.01 -15.69
CA VAL A 1014 -14.55 -29.32 -15.15
C VAL A 1014 -14.39 -29.32 -13.64
N TRP A 1015 -13.27 -28.84 -13.09
CA TRP A 1015 -13.00 -28.86 -11.65
C TRP A 1015 -13.91 -27.90 -10.89
N ALA A 1016 -13.79 -26.60 -11.17
CA ALA A 1016 -14.52 -25.58 -10.43
C ALA A 1016 -16.02 -25.65 -10.72
N GLY A 1017 -16.42 -25.82 -11.98
CA GLY A 1017 -17.84 -25.92 -12.35
C GLY A 1017 -18.53 -27.15 -11.75
N SER A 1018 -17.90 -28.34 -11.81
CA SER A 1018 -18.53 -29.56 -11.28
C SER A 1018 -18.55 -29.60 -9.75
N LEU A 1019 -17.48 -29.20 -9.06
CA LEU A 1019 -17.43 -29.20 -7.60
C LEU A 1019 -18.32 -28.10 -7.01
N SER A 1020 -18.35 -26.92 -7.61
CA SER A 1020 -19.30 -25.87 -7.20
C SER A 1020 -20.74 -26.31 -7.46
N GLY A 1021 -21.01 -26.92 -8.62
CA GLY A 1021 -22.30 -27.53 -8.93
C GLY A 1021 -22.70 -28.59 -7.90
N LEU A 1022 -21.79 -29.48 -7.54
CA LEU A 1022 -22.01 -30.50 -6.50
C LEU A 1022 -22.28 -29.87 -5.13
N ALA A 1023 -21.47 -28.90 -4.71
CA ALA A 1023 -21.65 -28.20 -3.44
C ALA A 1023 -23.03 -27.53 -3.37
N PHE A 1024 -23.41 -26.77 -4.40
CA PHE A 1024 -24.74 -26.17 -4.48
C PHE A 1024 -25.85 -27.22 -4.55
N LEU A 1025 -25.68 -28.33 -5.28
CA LEU A 1025 -26.68 -29.40 -5.35
C LEU A 1025 -26.89 -30.09 -4.00
N VAL A 1026 -25.83 -30.34 -3.24
CA VAL A 1026 -25.91 -30.87 -1.88
C VAL A 1026 -26.69 -29.91 -0.99
N LEU A 1027 -26.33 -28.61 -1.01
CA LEU A 1027 -27.03 -27.58 -0.25
C LEU A 1027 -28.50 -27.43 -0.67
N LYS A 1028 -28.82 -27.64 -1.95
CA LYS A 1028 -30.20 -27.64 -2.45
C LYS A 1028 -30.98 -28.83 -1.93
N LYS A 1029 -30.41 -30.04 -2.03
CA LYS A 1029 -31.05 -31.29 -1.57
C LYS A 1029 -31.30 -31.32 -0.07
N THR A 1030 -30.47 -30.66 0.72
CA THR A 1030 -30.67 -30.52 2.17
C THR A 1030 -31.63 -29.39 2.55
N GLY A 1031 -32.19 -28.65 1.57
CA GLY A 1031 -33.10 -27.54 1.83
C GLY A 1031 -32.42 -26.29 2.42
N LEU A 1032 -31.10 -26.22 2.38
CA LEU A 1032 -30.32 -25.13 2.96
C LEU A 1032 -30.04 -24.00 1.96
N LEU A 1033 -30.07 -24.27 0.65
CA LEU A 1033 -29.56 -23.32 -0.33
C LEU A 1033 -30.37 -22.04 -0.55
N ARG A 1034 -31.66 -22.17 -0.89
CA ARG A 1034 -32.50 -21.07 -1.35
C ARG A 1034 -33.42 -20.59 -0.23
N ILE A 1035 -33.64 -19.29 -0.14
CA ILE A 1035 -34.65 -18.69 0.75
C ILE A 1035 -36.07 -19.13 0.37
N ASP A 1036 -37.01 -19.06 1.31
CA ASP A 1036 -38.43 -19.30 1.02
C ASP A 1036 -39.04 -18.20 0.16
N GLU A 1037 -40.13 -18.54 -0.52
CA GLU A 1037 -40.82 -17.68 -1.50
C GLU A 1037 -41.28 -16.36 -0.90
N TYR A 1038 -41.82 -16.37 0.32
CA TYR A 1038 -42.23 -15.16 1.02
C TYR A 1038 -41.03 -14.23 1.28
N THR A 1039 -39.89 -14.77 1.75
CA THR A 1039 -38.66 -13.96 1.92
C THR A 1039 -38.18 -13.34 0.61
N GLU A 1040 -38.23 -14.08 -0.48
CA GLU A 1040 -37.78 -13.58 -1.79
C GLU A 1040 -38.68 -12.44 -2.30
N GLU A 1041 -39.98 -12.51 -1.99
CA GLU A 1041 -40.96 -11.50 -2.34
C GLU A 1041 -40.82 -10.23 -1.49
N VAL A 1042 -40.72 -10.34 -0.17
CA VAL A 1042 -40.61 -9.16 0.72
C VAL A 1042 -39.21 -8.57 0.80
N GLY A 1043 -38.17 -9.38 0.51
CA GLY A 1043 -36.75 -9.01 0.66
C GLY A 1043 -36.12 -9.59 1.93
N MET A 1044 -34.85 -9.99 1.83
CA MET A 1044 -34.11 -10.58 2.95
C MET A 1044 -33.85 -9.57 4.07
N ASP A 1045 -33.68 -8.30 3.75
CA ASP A 1045 -33.32 -7.27 4.73
C ASP A 1045 -34.41 -7.17 5.81
N VAL A 1046 -35.67 -7.05 5.39
CA VAL A 1046 -36.82 -6.90 6.30
C VAL A 1046 -36.98 -8.11 7.23
N LYS A 1047 -36.73 -9.32 6.71
CA LYS A 1047 -36.98 -10.56 7.45
C LYS A 1047 -35.80 -11.01 8.31
N GLN A 1048 -34.57 -10.76 7.88
CA GLN A 1048 -33.37 -11.37 8.47
C GLN A 1048 -32.40 -10.37 9.10
N HIS A 1049 -32.48 -9.08 8.78
CA HIS A 1049 -31.48 -8.08 9.21
C HIS A 1049 -31.98 -7.17 10.33
N SER A 1050 -31.01 -6.64 11.08
CA SER A 1050 -31.16 -5.58 12.08
C SER A 1050 -30.05 -4.55 11.80
N PRO A 1051 -30.36 -3.33 11.33
CA PRO A 1051 -31.71 -2.84 11.01
C PRO A 1051 -32.38 -3.61 9.85
N PRO A 1052 -33.73 -3.61 9.77
CA PRO A 1052 -34.48 -4.33 8.73
C PRO A 1052 -34.40 -3.67 7.34
N LYS A 1053 -33.67 -2.57 7.18
CA LYS A 1053 -33.48 -1.84 5.94
C LYS A 1053 -32.04 -1.31 5.85
N ALA A 1054 -31.47 -1.28 4.65
CA ALA A 1054 -30.15 -0.69 4.42
C ALA A 1054 -30.16 0.85 4.41
N TYR A 1055 -31.33 1.44 4.17
CA TYR A 1055 -31.53 2.88 4.03
C TYR A 1055 -32.63 3.36 4.96
N ALA A 1056 -32.33 4.34 5.81
CA ALA A 1056 -33.31 5.09 6.59
C ALA A 1056 -33.55 6.47 5.94
N ILE A 1057 -33.89 6.49 4.65
CA ILE A 1057 -34.32 7.71 3.95
C ILE A 1057 -35.83 7.80 4.16
N GLY A 1058 -36.23 8.69 5.06
CA GLY A 1058 -37.63 8.88 5.45
C GLY A 1058 -38.48 9.36 4.29
N ALA A 1059 -39.73 8.87 4.26
CA ALA A 1059 -40.84 9.62 3.68
C ALA A 1059 -40.78 11.08 4.15
N PRO A 1060 -41.19 12.06 3.31
CA PRO A 1060 -41.22 13.46 3.70
C PRO A 1060 -41.96 13.60 5.03
N ALA A 1061 -41.36 14.38 5.95
CA ALA A 1061 -41.98 14.70 7.22
C ALA A 1061 -43.42 15.14 6.94
N SER A 1062 -44.38 14.43 7.53
CA SER A 1062 -45.77 14.90 7.57
C SER A 1062 -45.73 16.35 8.04
N PRO A 1063 -46.40 17.29 7.34
CA PRO A 1063 -46.47 18.66 7.80
C PRO A 1063 -46.91 18.64 9.27
N PRO A 1064 -46.30 19.47 10.15
CA PRO A 1064 -46.77 19.56 11.52
C PRO A 1064 -48.27 19.81 11.48
N ALA A 1065 -49.03 18.98 12.18
CA ALA A 1065 -50.48 19.14 12.30
C ALA A 1065 -50.74 20.61 12.63
N GLN A 1066 -51.44 21.32 11.73
CA GLN A 1066 -51.89 22.67 12.02
C GLN A 1066 -52.68 22.58 13.31
N ALA A 1067 -52.18 23.22 14.37
CA ALA A 1067 -52.94 23.45 15.56
C ALA A 1067 -54.23 24.15 15.13
N ASP A 1068 -55.35 23.47 15.36
CA ASP A 1068 -56.68 24.00 15.13
C ASP A 1068 -56.82 25.28 15.98
N LYS A 1069 -56.85 26.43 15.31
CA LYS A 1069 -57.07 27.74 15.94
C LYS A 1069 -58.57 27.95 16.17
N SER A 1070 -59.23 26.99 16.81
CA SER A 1070 -60.64 27.10 17.20
C SER A 1070 -60.85 27.23 18.71
N ASP A 1071 -59.79 27.27 19.53
CA ASP A 1071 -59.88 27.65 20.94
C ASP A 1071 -58.69 28.55 21.33
N ILE A 1072 -58.97 29.87 21.34
CA ILE A 1072 -58.38 31.04 22.03
C ILE A 1072 -58.45 32.29 21.15
#